data_AF-A0A4Y2DPD0-F1
#
_entry.id   AF-A0A4Y2DPD0-F1
#
_cell.length_a   1.000
_cell.length_b   1.000
_cell.length_c   1.000
_cell.angle_alpha   90.00
_cell.angle_beta   90.00
_cell.angle_gamma   90.00
#
_symmetry.space_group_name_H-M   'P 1'
#
loop_
_entity.id
_entity.type
_entity.pdbx_description
1 polymer ?
#
loop_
_entity_poly.entity_id
_entity_poly.type
_entity_poly.pdbx_seq_one_letter_code
_entity_poly.pdbx_strand_id
1 'polypeptide(L)'
;MPSQDISIEELNLPSGIILADPKLGQPHKIDMLLSASFLFDIIEAGKYTTDKFIFQNSKFGFIASSNSEGNFNHKFCGLVTQNEPIDDLIQRFWEIETINENNCSLSEEAIFCEEHFKSTHKRNSEGRYIVEMAIKEFPSLGESKQIAQKRLDSLIRRLEKNPHMKKLYSEFMEEYETLGHMERVVEDELPSDNYYLPHHGVYKSGSTTTPRFRQHKFAFTFDVQKMFRQILVAPHQRDYLRILWFEDNTCQPITFKLNTITYGTACAPFYAIRTVKQLAIDESSEFPLASEIALRDIYMDDGITGTNDVKTAQILQTQLIDMFAKGGMNLHKWTSNSLELLNSFPSSNQERAFPIDAHVSKTLGMNWLHLDDYFIFKVDCKHVPNPTKRNVLSVIARLYDPLGLLGPVICKMKIFLQKLWLEKLSFDDPLPQPIAVEWNHLVSSLKAIELIKIPRWILVDSSQKLVLHCFSDSSQTAYGAVIYLQCVRPDDTSTAKLVASKSRVSPLKTVSIPRLELCGCLLAAQLKAKVEQALNLQIDSILMYTDSTISLAWIQTSLHRLKTFVANRVVKIQRLTQNCEWQHVPSNLNPADVLSRGLVPEQLIEHNLWWNGPPFLQEPIPVNCVDQQLADTSTDTRFLCELKSITSPSLMTLNSSDFLTSFLNISNNYRKLINVFSYILRFIGNCRNQKQRGLLSAAEIQEGEYRLISLVQQVALAEDFANLSNQKQVTSASKLKYLSPFLDTSSNVIRVGGRLHNSDL
;
A
#
# COMPACT_ATOMS: atom_id res chain seq x y z
N MET A 1 -0.93 -37.69 -7.80
CA MET A 1 -1.31 -38.70 -8.80
C MET A 1 -0.58 -38.38 -10.10
N PRO A 2 -0.02 -39.37 -10.79
CA PRO A 2 0.64 -39.15 -12.06
C PRO A 2 -0.40 -38.81 -13.13
N SER A 3 -0.08 -37.84 -14.01
CA SER A 3 -0.93 -37.46 -15.14
C SER A 3 -0.74 -38.34 -16.38
N GLN A 4 0.27 -39.22 -16.35
CA GLN A 4 0.61 -40.19 -17.39
C GLN A 4 1.08 -41.49 -16.73
N ASP A 5 1.08 -42.60 -17.46
CA ASP A 5 1.63 -43.86 -16.95
C ASP A 5 3.14 -43.72 -16.69
N ILE A 6 3.56 -44.03 -15.46
CA ILE A 6 4.96 -44.10 -15.04
C ILE A 6 5.32 -45.57 -14.90
N SER A 7 6.41 -46.02 -15.52
CA SER A 7 6.92 -47.38 -15.28
C SER A 7 7.55 -47.47 -13.88
N ILE A 8 7.15 -48.50 -13.14
CA ILE A 8 7.40 -48.68 -11.70
C ILE A 8 8.13 -49.99 -11.42
N GLU A 9 8.46 -50.71 -12.49
CA GLU A 9 9.10 -52.03 -12.44
C GLU A 9 10.48 -51.99 -11.76
N GLU A 10 11.07 -50.80 -11.58
CA GLU A 10 12.35 -50.57 -10.90
C GLU A 10 12.25 -50.31 -9.37
N LEU A 11 11.06 -50.24 -8.77
CA LEU A 11 10.93 -49.82 -7.36
C LEU A 11 11.54 -50.77 -6.32
N ASN A 12 11.81 -52.04 -6.67
CA ASN A 12 12.43 -53.06 -5.81
C ASN A 12 11.94 -53.03 -4.34
N LEU A 13 10.63 -52.98 -4.13
CA LEU A 13 10.05 -52.92 -2.78
C LEU A 13 10.25 -54.27 -2.04
N PRO A 14 10.67 -54.27 -0.75
CA PRO A 14 10.79 -55.48 0.06
C PRO A 14 9.45 -56.23 0.18
N SER A 15 9.52 -57.56 0.31
CA SER A 15 8.37 -58.42 0.59
C SER A 15 7.74 -58.07 1.94
N GLY A 16 6.66 -57.28 1.92
CA GLY A 16 5.93 -56.83 3.10
C GLY A 16 5.39 -55.39 3.03
N ILE A 17 5.82 -54.59 2.05
CA ILE A 17 5.29 -53.23 1.85
C ILE A 17 4.02 -53.29 0.99
N ILE A 18 2.89 -52.86 1.55
CA ILE A 18 1.62 -52.68 0.84
C ILE A 18 1.43 -51.19 0.58
N LEU A 19 1.34 -50.79 -0.69
CA LEU A 19 1.13 -49.39 -1.07
C LEU A 19 -0.32 -48.97 -0.80
N ALA A 20 -0.51 -47.71 -0.39
CA ALA A 20 -1.83 -47.12 -0.25
C ALA A 20 -2.54 -46.96 -1.61
N ASP A 21 -1.76 -46.77 -2.66
CA ASP A 21 -2.22 -46.82 -4.03
C ASP A 21 -1.70 -48.11 -4.70
N PRO A 22 -2.55 -49.13 -4.90
CA PRO A 22 -2.15 -50.39 -5.54
C PRO A 22 -1.91 -50.22 -7.05
N LYS A 23 -2.36 -49.11 -7.65
CA LYS A 23 -2.10 -48.72 -9.03
C LYS A 23 -1.27 -47.44 -9.06
N LEU A 24 -0.32 -47.32 -8.13
CA LEU A 24 0.72 -46.30 -8.18
C LEU A 24 1.22 -46.22 -9.63
N GLY A 25 1.53 -45.03 -10.13
CA GLY A 25 2.04 -44.85 -11.50
C GLY A 25 1.00 -44.89 -12.63
N GLN A 26 -0.26 -45.29 -12.41
CA GLN A 26 -1.32 -45.21 -13.44
C GLN A 26 -2.29 -44.04 -13.17
N PRO A 27 -2.66 -43.22 -14.18
CA PRO A 27 -3.66 -42.17 -14.01
C PRO A 27 -5.06 -42.76 -13.73
N HIS A 28 -5.70 -42.35 -12.63
CA HIS A 28 -7.08 -42.72 -12.33
C HIS A 28 -7.86 -41.60 -11.63
N LYS A 29 -9.18 -41.75 -11.53
CA LYS A 29 -10.07 -40.77 -10.87
C LYS A 29 -9.79 -40.73 -9.37
N ILE A 30 -9.85 -39.52 -8.80
CA ILE A 30 -9.75 -39.30 -7.35
C ILE A 30 -11.09 -39.66 -6.71
N ASP A 31 -11.08 -40.60 -5.78
CA ASP A 31 -12.28 -41.04 -5.07
C ASP A 31 -12.65 -40.10 -3.91
N MET A 32 -11.66 -39.51 -3.23
CA MET A 32 -11.87 -38.63 -2.08
C MET A 32 -10.69 -37.64 -1.90
N LEU A 33 -10.99 -36.42 -1.46
CA LEU A 33 -10.00 -35.41 -1.06
C LEU A 33 -10.01 -35.22 0.44
N LEU A 34 -8.85 -35.32 1.08
CA LEU A 34 -8.67 -35.11 2.52
C LEU A 34 -7.94 -33.79 2.79
N SER A 35 -8.42 -33.04 3.79
CA SER A 35 -7.77 -31.81 4.25
C SER A 35 -6.44 -32.10 4.92
N ALA A 36 -5.49 -31.15 4.84
CA ALA A 36 -4.19 -31.22 5.51
C ALA A 36 -4.28 -31.41 7.04
N SER A 37 -5.42 -31.04 7.64
CA SER A 37 -5.69 -31.26 9.07
C SER A 37 -5.67 -32.74 9.47
N PHE A 38 -5.96 -33.66 8.55
CA PHE A 38 -5.98 -35.11 8.82
C PHE A 38 -4.62 -35.80 8.63
N LEU A 39 -3.60 -35.06 8.18
CA LEU A 39 -2.30 -35.63 7.84
C LEU A 39 -1.66 -36.38 9.03
N PHE A 40 -1.70 -35.76 10.22
CA PHE A 40 -1.11 -36.35 11.43
C PHE A 40 -1.92 -37.52 12.00
N ASP A 41 -3.20 -37.64 11.63
CA ASP A 41 -4.06 -38.75 12.06
C ASP A 41 -3.91 -39.99 11.18
N ILE A 42 -3.37 -39.82 9.97
CA ILE A 42 -3.28 -40.87 8.94
C ILE A 42 -1.86 -41.43 8.83
N ILE A 43 -0.82 -40.62 9.06
CA ILE A 43 0.58 -41.07 9.00
C ILE A 43 0.90 -41.99 10.18
N GLU A 44 1.56 -43.10 9.89
CA GLU A 44 2.03 -44.07 10.88
C GLU A 44 3.56 -44.15 10.92
N ALA A 45 4.10 -44.75 11.98
CA ALA A 45 5.53 -45.02 12.07
C ALA A 45 5.96 -46.03 10.99
N GLY A 46 7.09 -45.75 10.34
CA GLY A 46 7.64 -46.57 9.25
C GLY A 46 7.93 -45.73 8.02
N LYS A 47 9.20 -45.66 7.64
CA LYS A 47 9.65 -44.96 6.44
C LYS A 47 10.61 -45.85 5.68
N TYR A 48 10.38 -45.99 4.39
CA TYR A 48 11.29 -46.66 3.47
C TYR A 48 11.71 -45.67 2.39
N THR A 49 12.98 -45.68 2.01
CA THR A 49 13.51 -44.72 1.04
C THR A 49 14.32 -45.47 0.00
N THR A 50 14.02 -45.23 -1.27
CA THR A 50 14.82 -45.62 -2.43
C THR A 50 15.51 -44.38 -3.01
N ASP A 51 16.38 -44.57 -4.00
CA ASP A 51 17.13 -43.46 -4.64
C ASP A 51 16.21 -42.39 -5.25
N LYS A 52 14.98 -42.77 -5.66
CA LYS A 52 14.01 -41.86 -6.31
C LYS A 52 12.78 -41.57 -5.45
N PHE A 53 12.38 -42.47 -4.54
CA PHE A 53 11.12 -42.37 -3.83
C PHE A 53 11.27 -42.54 -2.32
N ILE A 54 10.46 -41.79 -1.58
CA ILE A 54 10.25 -41.94 -0.14
C ILE A 54 8.84 -42.50 0.06
N PHE A 55 8.76 -43.63 0.75
CA PHE A 55 7.51 -44.29 1.14
C PHE A 55 7.28 -44.09 2.63
N GLN A 56 6.17 -43.45 2.98
CA GLN A 56 5.75 -43.21 4.35
C GLN A 56 4.57 -44.12 4.70
N ASN A 57 4.65 -44.86 5.79
CA ASN A 57 3.55 -45.70 6.24
C ASN A 57 2.35 -44.84 6.65
N SER A 58 1.14 -45.34 6.40
CA SER A 58 -0.11 -44.69 6.75
C SER A 58 -1.20 -45.73 7.01
N LYS A 59 -2.32 -45.31 7.60
CA LYS A 59 -3.50 -46.16 7.83
C LYS A 59 -4.06 -46.83 6.57
N PHE A 60 -3.72 -46.31 5.38
CA PHE A 60 -4.18 -46.85 4.10
C PHE A 60 -3.12 -47.73 3.41
N GLY A 61 -1.92 -47.85 3.98
CA GLY A 61 -0.74 -48.43 3.34
C GLY A 61 0.34 -47.38 3.13
N PHE A 62 1.45 -47.76 2.48
CA PHE A 62 2.58 -46.86 2.24
C PHE A 62 2.26 -45.85 1.14
N ILE A 63 2.40 -44.56 1.47
CA ILE A 63 2.23 -43.43 0.57
C ILE A 63 3.58 -43.11 -0.06
N ALA A 64 3.64 -43.05 -1.39
CA ALA A 64 4.85 -42.73 -2.14
C ALA A 64 4.99 -41.22 -2.38
N SER A 65 6.21 -40.70 -2.27
CA SER A 65 6.61 -39.33 -2.60
C SER A 65 7.95 -39.36 -3.33
N SER A 66 8.18 -38.45 -4.28
CA SER A 66 9.47 -38.35 -5.00
C SER A 66 10.01 -36.94 -4.88
N ASN A 67 11.34 -36.83 -4.81
CA ASN A 67 12.06 -35.55 -4.84
C ASN A 67 12.60 -35.21 -6.24
N SER A 68 12.31 -36.02 -7.26
CA SER A 68 12.71 -35.69 -8.64
C SER A 68 11.82 -34.60 -9.22
N GLU A 69 12.41 -33.47 -9.63
CA GLU A 69 11.75 -32.52 -10.53
C GLU A 69 11.44 -33.25 -11.85
N GLY A 70 10.20 -33.72 -12.01
CA GLY A 70 9.75 -34.20 -13.30
C GLY A 70 9.79 -33.04 -14.29
N ASN A 71 10.33 -33.24 -15.49
CA ASN A 71 10.10 -32.36 -16.64
C ASN A 71 8.63 -32.48 -17.05
N PHE A 72 7.74 -31.85 -16.27
CA PHE A 72 6.33 -31.76 -16.58
C PHE A 72 6.14 -30.69 -17.66
N ASN A 73 6.02 -31.10 -18.92
CA ASN A 73 5.73 -30.22 -20.05
C ASN A 73 4.32 -29.57 -20.01
N HIS A 74 3.53 -29.83 -18.97
CA HIS A 74 2.24 -29.17 -18.75
C HIS A 74 2.24 -28.43 -17.42
N LYS A 75 2.45 -27.11 -17.48
CA LYS A 75 2.09 -26.19 -16.40
C LYS A 75 0.57 -26.07 -16.37
N PHE A 76 -0.09 -26.61 -15.36
CA PHE A 76 -1.50 -26.33 -15.14
C PHE A 76 -1.66 -24.89 -14.63
N CYS A 77 -2.09 -23.98 -15.49
CA CYS A 77 -2.52 -22.65 -15.10
C CYS A 77 -4.00 -22.69 -14.73
N GLY A 78 -4.29 -23.08 -13.50
CA GLY A 78 -5.56 -22.75 -12.88
C GLY A 78 -5.45 -21.33 -12.32
N LEU A 79 -6.30 -20.40 -12.75
CA LEU A 79 -6.57 -19.22 -11.94
C LEU A 79 -7.23 -19.77 -10.66
N VAL A 80 -6.45 -19.89 -9.59
CA VAL A 80 -7.02 -20.00 -8.26
C VAL A 80 -7.75 -18.69 -8.07
N THR A 81 -9.09 -18.70 -8.16
CA THR A 81 -9.90 -17.69 -7.49
C THR A 81 -9.66 -17.90 -6.01
N GLN A 82 -8.48 -17.51 -5.52
CA GLN A 82 -8.43 -17.05 -4.15
C GLN A 82 -9.36 -15.86 -4.18
N ASN A 83 -10.52 -15.99 -3.54
CA ASN A 83 -11.13 -14.79 -2.97
C ASN A 83 -10.00 -14.21 -2.14
N GLU A 84 -9.33 -13.16 -2.63
CA GLU A 84 -8.34 -12.43 -1.82
C GLU A 84 -9.05 -12.18 -0.48
N PRO A 85 -8.48 -12.63 0.65
CA PRO A 85 -9.04 -12.35 1.96
C PRO A 85 -9.39 -10.87 2.01
N ILE A 86 -10.58 -10.54 2.48
CA ILE A 86 -11.05 -9.15 2.48
C ILE A 86 -10.07 -8.23 3.24
N ASP A 87 -9.32 -8.79 4.18
CA ASP A 87 -8.23 -8.15 4.90
C ASP A 87 -7.10 -7.67 3.97
N ASP A 88 -6.69 -8.50 2.99
CA ASP A 88 -5.67 -8.15 2.00
C ASP A 88 -6.17 -7.05 1.06
N LEU A 89 -7.43 -7.14 0.63
CA LEU A 89 -8.08 -6.09 -0.16
C LEU A 89 -8.17 -4.77 0.59
N ILE A 90 -8.46 -4.82 1.90
CA ILE A 90 -8.51 -3.65 2.77
C ILE A 90 -7.11 -3.07 2.98
N GLN A 91 -6.10 -3.91 3.21
CA GLN A 91 -4.72 -3.45 3.30
C GLN A 91 -4.32 -2.71 2.02
N ARG A 92 -4.59 -3.29 0.85
CA ARG A 92 -4.32 -2.64 -0.45
C ARG A 92 -5.12 -1.35 -0.61
N PHE A 93 -6.39 -1.31 -0.19
CA PHE A 93 -7.20 -0.08 -0.19
C PHE A 93 -6.52 1.03 0.61
N TRP A 94 -5.99 0.73 1.81
CA TRP A 94 -5.26 1.71 2.62
C TRP A 94 -3.86 2.05 2.09
N GLU A 95 -3.20 1.11 1.43
CA GLU A 95 -1.92 1.34 0.74
C GLU A 95 -2.10 2.29 -0.45
N ILE A 96 -3.18 2.15 -1.22
CA ILE A 96 -3.55 3.09 -2.31
C ILE A 96 -3.76 4.50 -1.76
N GLU A 97 -4.26 4.62 -0.53
CA GLU A 97 -4.37 5.92 0.12
C GLU A 97 -3.04 6.49 0.62
N THR A 98 -1.96 5.73 0.63
CA THR A 98 -0.65 6.21 1.08
C THR A 98 0.02 7.04 -0.02
N ILE A 99 0.54 8.22 0.34
CA ILE A 99 1.34 9.02 -0.58
C ILE A 99 2.71 8.37 -0.74
N ASN A 100 2.83 7.48 -1.71
CA ASN A 100 4.10 6.83 -2.00
C ASN A 100 5.04 7.82 -2.72
N GLU A 101 6.28 7.86 -2.25
CA GLU A 101 7.41 8.35 -3.04
C GLU A 101 7.49 7.40 -4.24
N ASN A 102 7.30 7.92 -5.46
CA ASN A 102 7.60 7.14 -6.65
C ASN A 102 9.12 6.90 -6.59
N ASN A 103 9.53 5.73 -6.09
CA ASN A 103 10.88 5.24 -6.31
C ASN A 103 10.98 5.05 -7.83
N CYS A 104 11.50 6.08 -8.48
CA CYS A 104 11.62 6.17 -9.92
C CYS A 104 12.81 5.31 -10.37
N SER A 105 12.63 4.00 -10.28
CA SER A 105 13.26 3.05 -11.18
C SER A 105 12.10 2.41 -11.93
N LEU A 106 11.97 2.71 -13.22
CA LEU A 106 11.07 1.96 -14.09
C LEU A 106 11.38 0.47 -13.87
N SER A 107 10.37 -0.36 -13.61
CA SER A 107 10.61 -1.79 -13.46
C SER A 107 11.20 -2.35 -14.74
N GLU A 108 11.91 -3.47 -14.65
CA GLU A 108 12.47 -4.14 -15.83
C GLU A 108 11.36 -4.46 -16.87
N GLU A 109 10.14 -4.77 -16.42
CA GLU A 109 8.97 -4.92 -17.29
C GLU A 109 8.59 -3.63 -18.01
N ALA A 110 8.61 -2.50 -17.31
CA ALA A 110 8.23 -1.22 -17.90
C ALA A 110 9.25 -0.77 -18.96
N ILE A 111 10.54 -1.02 -18.70
CA ILE A 111 11.62 -0.78 -19.67
C ILE A 111 11.42 -1.68 -20.90
N PHE A 112 11.23 -2.99 -20.69
CA PHE A 112 10.99 -3.94 -21.77
C PHE A 112 9.78 -3.56 -22.62
N CYS A 113 8.64 -3.19 -22.02
CA CYS A 113 7.45 -2.78 -22.75
C CYS A 113 7.70 -1.51 -23.59
N GLU A 114 8.44 -0.55 -23.06
CA GLU A 114 8.77 0.69 -23.76
C GLU A 114 9.71 0.45 -24.95
N GLU A 115 10.76 -0.35 -24.76
CA GLU A 115 11.68 -0.72 -25.85
C GLU A 115 10.98 -1.53 -26.93
N HIS A 116 10.19 -2.54 -26.52
CA HIS A 116 9.42 -3.38 -27.43
C HIS A 116 8.41 -2.57 -28.25
N PHE A 117 7.68 -1.63 -27.62
CA PHE A 117 6.77 -0.74 -28.35
C PHE A 117 7.52 0.08 -29.39
N LYS A 118 8.63 0.72 -29.02
CA LYS A 118 9.43 1.56 -29.94
C LYS A 118 9.91 0.78 -31.15
N SER A 119 10.29 -0.49 -31.00
CA SER A 119 10.80 -1.31 -32.11
C SER A 119 9.71 -1.92 -33.01
N THR A 120 8.49 -2.13 -32.49
CA THR A 120 7.47 -2.96 -33.17
C THR A 120 6.24 -2.21 -33.65
N HIS A 121 5.90 -1.07 -33.04
CA HIS A 121 4.68 -0.34 -33.41
C HIS A 121 4.72 0.17 -34.85
N LYS A 122 3.56 0.17 -35.50
CA LYS A 122 3.37 0.69 -36.86
C LYS A 122 2.09 1.48 -36.93
N ARG A 123 1.93 2.25 -38.00
CA ARG A 123 0.69 2.98 -38.31
C ARG A 123 0.17 2.52 -39.66
N ASN A 124 -1.13 2.24 -39.76
CA ASN A 124 -1.76 1.84 -41.01
C ASN A 124 -2.12 3.08 -41.87
N SER A 125 -2.65 2.85 -43.07
CA SER A 125 -3.08 3.90 -44.00
C SER A 125 -4.25 4.76 -43.49
N GLU A 126 -5.04 4.23 -42.55
CA GLU A 126 -6.15 4.92 -41.91
C GLU A 126 -5.69 5.71 -40.66
N GLY A 127 -4.39 5.70 -40.34
CA GLY A 127 -3.81 6.40 -39.20
C GLY A 127 -3.87 5.65 -37.87
N ARG A 128 -4.45 4.44 -37.83
CA ARG A 128 -4.54 3.59 -36.63
C ARG A 128 -3.21 2.94 -36.31
N TYR A 129 -2.87 2.89 -35.02
CA TYR A 129 -1.68 2.20 -34.55
C TYR A 129 -1.89 0.69 -34.49
N ILE A 130 -0.88 -0.05 -34.95
CA ILE A 130 -0.73 -1.50 -34.83
C ILE A 130 0.39 -1.76 -33.84
N VAL A 131 0.11 -2.54 -32.79
CA VAL A 131 1.09 -2.89 -31.76
C VAL A 131 1.31 -4.39 -31.71
N GLU A 132 2.54 -4.79 -31.40
CA GLU A 132 2.86 -6.15 -31.00
C GLU A 132 2.83 -6.22 -29.47
N MET A 133 2.10 -7.22 -28.95
CA MET A 133 2.00 -7.51 -27.53
C MET A 133 3.33 -8.06 -27.02
N ALA A 134 3.84 -7.43 -25.97
CA ALA A 134 5.06 -7.80 -25.29
C ALA A 134 4.83 -9.09 -24.49
N ILE A 135 5.47 -10.18 -24.94
CA ILE A 135 5.32 -11.53 -24.35
C ILE A 135 6.70 -11.94 -23.83
N LYS A 136 6.82 -12.16 -22.51
CA LYS A 136 8.09 -12.58 -21.87
C LYS A 136 8.47 -14.01 -22.24
N GLU A 137 7.53 -14.94 -22.06
CA GLU A 137 7.65 -16.34 -22.43
C GLU A 137 6.28 -16.78 -23.00
N PHE A 138 6.27 -17.69 -23.97
CA PHE A 138 5.06 -18.38 -24.40
C PHE A 138 4.91 -19.67 -23.57
N PRO A 139 4.17 -19.66 -22.44
CA PRO A 139 3.75 -20.90 -21.83
C PRO A 139 2.77 -21.58 -22.78
N SER A 140 2.87 -22.91 -22.97
CA SER A 140 1.77 -23.69 -23.51
C SER A 140 0.57 -23.52 -22.57
N LEU A 141 -0.44 -22.72 -22.95
CA LEU A 141 -1.59 -22.40 -22.10
C LEU A 141 -2.60 -23.57 -21.97
N GLY A 142 -2.20 -24.78 -22.38
CA GLY A 142 -3.01 -26.01 -22.27
C GLY A 142 -4.36 -25.91 -22.97
N GLU A 143 -5.41 -26.48 -22.37
CA GLU A 143 -6.77 -26.55 -22.93
C GLU A 143 -7.57 -25.24 -22.77
N SER A 144 -7.00 -24.11 -23.20
CA SER A 144 -7.61 -22.78 -23.08
C SER A 144 -9.05 -22.72 -23.66
N LYS A 145 -9.32 -23.43 -24.77
CA LYS A 145 -10.66 -23.53 -25.39
C LYS A 145 -11.70 -24.12 -24.44
N GLN A 146 -11.37 -25.23 -23.75
CA GLN A 146 -12.30 -25.87 -22.83
C GLN A 146 -12.60 -24.99 -21.61
N ILE A 147 -11.60 -24.25 -21.14
CA ILE A 147 -11.75 -23.29 -20.04
C ILE A 147 -12.68 -22.15 -20.46
N ALA A 148 -12.44 -21.57 -21.64
CA ALA A 148 -13.28 -20.51 -22.19
C ALA A 148 -14.73 -20.98 -22.38
N GLN A 149 -14.94 -22.20 -22.88
CA GLN A 149 -16.27 -22.79 -23.04
C GLN A 149 -17.02 -22.91 -21.71
N LYS A 150 -16.40 -23.52 -20.69
CA LYS A 150 -17.03 -23.66 -19.36
C LYS A 150 -17.41 -22.31 -18.75
N ARG A 151 -16.61 -21.26 -19.01
CA ARG A 151 -16.88 -19.88 -18.56
C ARG A 151 -18.00 -19.23 -19.35
N LEU A 152 -18.07 -19.46 -20.66
CA LEU A 152 -19.17 -19.03 -21.50
C LEU A 152 -20.50 -19.66 -21.02
N ASP A 153 -20.53 -20.97 -20.75
CA ASP A 153 -21.73 -21.64 -20.23
C ASP A 153 -22.19 -21.05 -18.88
N SER A 154 -21.25 -20.63 -18.04
CA SER A 154 -21.56 -19.93 -16.79
C SER A 154 -22.06 -18.50 -17.03
N LEU A 155 -21.51 -17.79 -18.02
CA LEU A 155 -21.94 -16.45 -18.41
C LEU A 155 -23.38 -16.49 -18.94
N ILE A 156 -23.69 -17.42 -19.84
CA ILE A 156 -25.04 -17.60 -20.42
C ILE A 156 -26.06 -17.85 -19.33
N ARG A 157 -25.82 -18.80 -18.41
CA ARG A 157 -26.71 -19.04 -17.25
C ARG A 157 -26.95 -17.80 -16.38
N ARG A 158 -26.00 -16.87 -16.33
CA ARG A 158 -26.15 -15.60 -15.59
C ARG A 158 -26.94 -14.57 -16.40
N LEU A 159 -26.70 -14.48 -17.72
CA LEU A 159 -27.43 -13.59 -18.62
C LEU A 159 -28.90 -14.02 -18.77
N GLU A 160 -29.21 -15.31 -18.77
CA GLU A 160 -30.59 -15.82 -18.76
C GLU A 160 -31.40 -15.35 -17.54
N LYS A 161 -30.73 -15.22 -16.39
CA LYS A 161 -31.33 -14.68 -15.16
C LYS A 161 -31.53 -13.17 -15.20
N ASN A 162 -30.92 -12.45 -16.14
CA ASN A 162 -31.02 -11.01 -16.31
C ASN A 162 -31.22 -10.65 -17.80
N PRO A 163 -32.47 -10.71 -18.29
CA PRO A 163 -32.79 -10.49 -19.71
C PRO A 163 -32.30 -9.15 -20.25
N HIS A 164 -32.30 -8.10 -19.43
CA HIS A 164 -31.80 -6.78 -19.80
C HIS A 164 -30.28 -6.81 -20.08
N MET A 165 -29.50 -7.42 -19.17
CA MET A 165 -28.06 -7.60 -19.38
C MET A 165 -27.77 -8.50 -20.58
N LYS A 166 -28.57 -9.54 -20.82
CA LYS A 166 -28.44 -10.41 -22.00
C LYS A 166 -28.55 -9.62 -23.29
N LYS A 167 -29.61 -8.80 -23.42
CA LYS A 167 -29.82 -7.95 -24.59
C LYS A 167 -28.64 -7.02 -24.85
N LEU A 168 -28.22 -6.28 -23.82
CA LEU A 168 -27.06 -5.37 -23.92
C LEU A 168 -25.78 -6.09 -24.32
N TYR A 169 -25.58 -7.32 -23.83
CA TYR A 169 -24.40 -8.11 -24.15
C TYR A 169 -24.41 -8.61 -25.60
N SER A 170 -25.56 -9.07 -26.11
CA SER A 170 -25.69 -9.50 -27.51
C SER A 170 -25.49 -8.32 -28.47
N GLU A 171 -26.14 -7.18 -28.22
CA GLU A 171 -25.98 -5.95 -29.01
C GLU A 171 -24.50 -5.50 -29.05
N PHE A 172 -23.80 -5.60 -27.91
CA PHE A 172 -22.38 -5.29 -27.83
C PHE A 172 -21.51 -6.21 -28.71
N MET A 173 -21.81 -7.51 -28.74
CA MET A 173 -21.04 -8.47 -29.54
C MET A 173 -21.25 -8.25 -31.04
N GLU A 174 -22.48 -8.02 -31.46
CA GLU A 174 -22.82 -7.69 -32.85
C GLU A 174 -22.16 -6.37 -33.31
N GLU A 175 -22.18 -5.35 -32.44
CA GLU A 175 -21.45 -4.10 -32.69
C GLU A 175 -19.94 -4.33 -32.82
N TYR A 176 -19.36 -5.21 -32.00
CA TYR A 176 -17.92 -5.53 -32.03
C TYR A 176 -17.49 -6.12 -33.37
N GLU A 177 -18.29 -7.03 -33.91
CA GLU A 177 -18.05 -7.64 -35.22
C GLU A 177 -18.23 -6.62 -36.35
N THR A 178 -19.36 -5.88 -36.33
CA THR A 178 -19.70 -4.91 -37.38
C THR A 178 -18.65 -3.82 -37.53
N LEU A 179 -18.04 -3.39 -36.42
CA LEU A 179 -16.97 -2.39 -36.40
C LEU A 179 -15.57 -2.97 -36.71
N GLY A 180 -15.48 -4.27 -37.03
CA GLY A 180 -14.21 -4.96 -37.34
C GLY A 180 -13.27 -5.12 -36.15
N HIS A 181 -13.75 -4.95 -34.91
CA HIS A 181 -12.94 -5.16 -33.71
C HIS A 181 -12.70 -6.64 -33.43
N MET A 182 -13.51 -7.52 -34.02
CA MET A 182 -13.31 -8.95 -34.08
C MET A 182 -13.77 -9.49 -35.43
N GLU A 183 -13.28 -10.67 -35.79
CA GLU A 183 -13.63 -11.36 -37.03
C GLU A 183 -13.85 -12.84 -36.76
N ARG A 184 -14.76 -13.46 -37.54
CA ARG A 184 -15.03 -14.91 -37.44
C ARG A 184 -13.81 -15.70 -37.88
N VAL A 185 -13.53 -16.77 -37.17
CA VAL A 185 -12.50 -17.74 -37.57
C VAL A 185 -13.17 -18.85 -38.39
N VAL A 186 -12.67 -19.08 -39.60
CA VAL A 186 -13.06 -20.23 -40.43
C VAL A 186 -12.25 -21.45 -39.94
N GLU A 187 -12.93 -22.55 -39.61
CA GLU A 187 -12.32 -23.71 -38.91
C GLU A 187 -11.18 -24.40 -39.68
N ASP A 188 -11.06 -24.15 -40.99
CA ASP A 188 -10.01 -24.74 -41.84
C ASP A 188 -8.61 -24.10 -41.67
N GLU A 189 -8.50 -22.97 -40.96
CA GLU A 189 -7.23 -22.26 -40.70
C GLU A 189 -6.85 -22.30 -39.20
N LEU A 190 -6.50 -23.49 -38.68
CA LEU A 190 -6.01 -23.63 -37.31
C LEU A 190 -4.47 -23.63 -37.27
N PRO A 191 -3.82 -22.48 -36.99
CA PRO A 191 -2.39 -22.47 -36.65
C PRO A 191 -2.13 -23.24 -35.35
N SER A 192 -0.91 -23.76 -35.19
CA SER A 192 -0.50 -24.58 -34.03
C SER A 192 -0.63 -23.85 -32.68
N ASP A 193 -0.54 -22.52 -32.68
CA ASP A 193 -0.51 -21.68 -31.47
C ASP A 193 -1.75 -20.76 -31.39
N ASN A 194 -2.91 -21.33 -31.08
CA ASN A 194 -4.16 -20.57 -30.87
C ASN A 194 -4.66 -20.69 -29.42
N TYR A 195 -5.12 -19.57 -28.85
CA TYR A 195 -5.53 -19.50 -27.45
C TYR A 195 -6.87 -18.77 -27.28
N TYR A 196 -7.68 -19.26 -26.33
CA TYR A 196 -9.02 -18.74 -26.06
C TYR A 196 -9.10 -18.02 -24.72
N LEU A 197 -9.70 -16.84 -24.73
CA LEU A 197 -9.93 -15.98 -23.59
C LEU A 197 -11.37 -16.12 -23.08
N PRO A 198 -11.57 -16.28 -21.76
CA PRO A 198 -12.88 -16.09 -21.16
C PRO A 198 -13.23 -14.59 -21.14
N HIS A 199 -14.51 -14.26 -21.31
CA HIS A 199 -14.99 -12.88 -21.28
C HIS A 199 -16.24 -12.73 -20.39
N HIS A 200 -16.48 -11.51 -19.90
CA HIS A 200 -17.66 -11.16 -19.12
C HIS A 200 -17.94 -9.65 -19.20
N GLY A 201 -19.16 -9.23 -18.84
CA GLY A 201 -19.55 -7.82 -18.83
C GLY A 201 -19.18 -7.13 -17.52
N VAL A 202 -18.67 -5.91 -17.61
CA VAL A 202 -18.31 -5.04 -16.48
C VAL A 202 -19.06 -3.71 -16.62
N TYR A 203 -19.61 -3.21 -15.51
CA TYR A 203 -20.22 -1.88 -15.45
C TYR A 203 -19.18 -0.89 -14.91
N LYS A 204 -18.79 0.11 -15.73
CA LYS A 204 -17.74 1.08 -15.37
C LYS A 204 -18.36 2.23 -14.56
N SER A 205 -17.77 2.54 -13.40
CA SER A 205 -18.11 3.73 -12.62
C SER A 205 -16.86 4.53 -12.30
N GLY A 206 -16.74 5.71 -12.94
CA GLY A 206 -15.91 6.83 -12.50
C GLY A 206 -14.41 6.73 -12.76
N SER A 207 -13.83 7.88 -13.13
CA SER A 207 -12.39 8.12 -13.34
C SER A 207 -11.78 8.88 -12.16
N THR A 208 -10.47 9.15 -12.15
CA THR A 208 -9.75 9.76 -11.00
C THR A 208 -9.37 11.22 -11.23
N THR A 209 -9.78 12.13 -10.32
CA THR A 209 -9.60 13.60 -10.44
C THR A 209 -8.16 14.03 -10.19
N THR A 210 -7.67 15.04 -10.93
CA THR A 210 -6.39 15.71 -10.66
C THR A 210 -6.62 17.13 -10.13
N PRO A 211 -5.79 17.64 -9.19
CA PRO A 211 -5.85 19.05 -8.74
C PRO A 211 -5.72 20.06 -9.88
N ARG A 212 -5.03 19.68 -10.97
CA ARG A 212 -4.78 20.52 -12.14
C ARG A 212 -6.06 21.02 -12.81
N PHE A 213 -7.09 20.18 -12.88
CA PHE A 213 -8.37 20.57 -13.50
C PHE A 213 -8.98 21.83 -12.87
N ARG A 214 -8.68 22.09 -11.60
CA ARG A 214 -9.16 23.24 -10.84
C ARG A 214 -8.46 24.56 -11.17
N GLN A 215 -7.35 24.54 -11.91
CA GLN A 215 -6.59 25.76 -12.20
C GLN A 215 -7.16 26.56 -13.38
N HIS A 216 -7.81 25.89 -14.33
CA HIS A 216 -8.25 26.50 -15.58
C HIS A 216 -9.50 27.34 -15.39
N LYS A 217 -9.54 28.57 -15.90
CA LYS A 217 -10.77 29.38 -15.87
C LYS A 217 -11.85 28.75 -16.74
N PHE A 218 -11.50 28.35 -17.96
CA PHE A 218 -12.36 27.63 -18.88
C PHE A 218 -11.91 26.19 -18.95
N ALA A 219 -12.71 25.30 -18.41
CA ALA A 219 -12.38 23.90 -18.27
C ALA A 219 -13.35 23.05 -19.09
N PHE A 220 -12.85 21.94 -19.61
CA PHE A 220 -13.67 20.98 -20.33
C PHE A 220 -13.16 19.56 -20.16
N THR A 221 -14.06 18.62 -20.37
CA THR A 221 -13.80 17.19 -20.31
C THR A 221 -14.31 16.51 -21.57
N PHE A 222 -13.69 15.39 -21.92
CA PHE A 222 -14.08 14.54 -23.04
C PHE A 222 -13.63 13.10 -22.81
N ASP A 223 -14.22 12.19 -23.57
CA ASP A 223 -13.96 10.75 -23.56
C ASP A 223 -13.38 10.34 -24.94
N VAL A 224 -12.32 9.54 -24.94
CA VAL A 224 -11.78 8.89 -26.12
C VAL A 224 -12.60 7.65 -26.42
N GLN A 225 -13.52 7.78 -27.38
CA GLN A 225 -14.52 6.78 -27.68
C GLN A 225 -13.88 5.42 -27.99
N LYS A 226 -14.17 4.43 -27.13
CA LYS A 226 -13.70 3.04 -27.31
C LYS A 226 -12.17 2.97 -27.48
N MET A 227 -11.41 3.79 -26.74
CA MET A 227 -9.95 3.97 -26.86
C MET A 227 -9.17 2.69 -27.19
N PHE A 228 -9.30 1.63 -26.37
CA PHE A 228 -8.58 0.37 -26.59
C PHE A 228 -8.87 -0.27 -27.95
N ARG A 229 -10.11 -0.16 -28.43
CA ARG A 229 -10.57 -0.75 -29.68
C ARG A 229 -10.04 0.00 -30.90
N GLN A 230 -9.48 1.19 -30.72
CA GLN A 230 -8.86 1.93 -31.82
C GLN A 230 -7.43 1.44 -32.10
N ILE A 231 -6.83 0.71 -31.16
CA ILE A 231 -5.47 0.17 -31.26
C ILE A 231 -5.53 -1.26 -31.77
N LEU A 232 -4.91 -1.51 -32.93
CA LEU A 232 -4.89 -2.81 -33.59
C LEU A 232 -3.79 -3.70 -33.00
N VAL A 233 -4.09 -5.00 -32.91
CA VAL A 233 -3.08 -6.03 -32.61
C VAL A 233 -2.48 -6.52 -33.93
N ALA A 234 -1.16 -6.71 -33.94
CA ALA A 234 -0.45 -7.26 -35.08
C ALA A 234 -1.09 -8.58 -35.56
N PRO A 235 -1.32 -8.76 -36.88
CA PRO A 235 -2.09 -9.89 -37.39
C PRO A 235 -1.64 -11.27 -36.89
N HIS A 236 -0.33 -11.48 -36.79
CA HIS A 236 0.26 -12.75 -36.36
C HIS A 236 0.05 -13.10 -34.87
N GLN A 237 -0.45 -12.16 -34.05
CA GLN A 237 -0.73 -12.38 -32.62
C GLN A 237 -2.23 -12.40 -32.28
N ARG A 238 -3.11 -12.18 -33.26
CA ARG A 238 -4.57 -12.13 -33.03
C ARG A 238 -5.14 -13.48 -32.61
N ASP A 239 -4.51 -14.58 -33.05
CA ASP A 239 -4.89 -15.94 -32.66
C ASP A 239 -4.62 -16.27 -31.19
N TYR A 240 -3.88 -15.42 -30.46
CA TYR A 240 -3.77 -15.49 -29.00
C TYR A 240 -4.98 -14.91 -28.27
N LEU A 241 -5.84 -14.19 -29.00
CA LEU A 241 -6.97 -13.43 -28.46
C LEU A 241 -8.30 -13.97 -29.01
N ARG A 242 -8.48 -15.30 -29.07
CA ARG A 242 -9.76 -15.88 -29.53
C ARG A 242 -10.80 -15.88 -28.42
N ILE A 243 -12.07 -15.76 -28.78
CA ILE A 243 -13.22 -15.88 -27.86
C ILE A 243 -14.30 -16.75 -28.47
N LEU A 244 -15.22 -17.23 -27.64
CA LEU A 244 -16.37 -18.05 -28.02
C LEU A 244 -17.66 -17.30 -27.71
N TRP A 245 -18.58 -17.22 -28.67
CA TRP A 245 -19.88 -16.58 -28.44
C TRP A 245 -21.02 -17.27 -29.20
N PHE A 246 -22.23 -17.20 -28.65
CA PHE A 246 -23.43 -17.73 -29.28
C PHE A 246 -24.16 -16.64 -30.06
N GLU A 247 -24.56 -16.93 -31.28
CA GLU A 247 -25.57 -16.14 -31.97
C GLU A 247 -26.96 -16.65 -31.60
N ASP A 248 -27.94 -15.76 -31.59
CA ASP A 248 -29.33 -16.17 -31.40
C ASP A 248 -29.68 -17.17 -32.51
N ASN A 249 -30.07 -18.39 -32.10
CA ASN A 249 -30.39 -19.57 -32.91
C ASN A 249 -29.25 -20.56 -33.25
N THR A 250 -28.02 -20.40 -32.74
CA THR A 250 -26.98 -21.44 -32.90
C THR A 250 -26.93 -22.40 -31.72
N CYS A 251 -26.81 -23.71 -31.99
CA CYS A 251 -26.61 -24.74 -30.96
C CYS A 251 -25.14 -24.86 -30.52
N GLN A 252 -24.20 -24.27 -31.27
CA GLN A 252 -22.76 -24.29 -31.01
C GLN A 252 -22.22 -22.85 -30.98
N PRO A 253 -21.22 -22.57 -30.13
CA PRO A 253 -20.59 -21.26 -30.06
C PRO A 253 -19.65 -21.07 -31.26
N ILE A 254 -19.68 -19.88 -31.83
CA ILE A 254 -18.83 -19.43 -32.91
C ILE A 254 -17.50 -18.92 -32.33
N THR A 255 -16.40 -19.18 -33.03
CA THR A 255 -15.09 -18.66 -32.66
C THR A 255 -14.81 -17.34 -33.35
N PHE A 256 -14.42 -16.35 -32.57
CA PHE A 256 -13.95 -15.04 -33.05
C PHE A 256 -12.51 -14.82 -32.64
N LYS A 257 -11.73 -14.11 -33.48
CA LYS A 257 -10.43 -13.55 -33.08
C LYS A 257 -10.55 -12.05 -32.92
N LEU A 258 -9.95 -11.51 -31.86
CA LEU A 258 -9.98 -10.08 -31.58
C LEU A 258 -8.87 -9.37 -32.36
N ASN A 259 -9.24 -8.32 -33.07
CA ASN A 259 -8.33 -7.54 -33.93
C ASN A 259 -7.66 -6.38 -33.18
N THR A 260 -8.10 -6.08 -31.96
CA THR A 260 -7.75 -4.87 -31.21
C THR A 260 -7.30 -5.20 -29.79
N ILE A 261 -6.57 -4.27 -29.17
CA ILE A 261 -6.16 -4.44 -27.77
C ILE A 261 -7.40 -4.59 -26.91
N THR A 262 -7.43 -5.67 -26.13
CA THR A 262 -8.62 -6.05 -25.37
C THR A 262 -8.42 -5.74 -23.90
N TYR A 263 -9.46 -5.15 -23.30
CA TYR A 263 -9.46 -4.87 -21.87
C TYR A 263 -9.29 -6.16 -21.05
N GLY A 264 -8.50 -6.10 -19.98
CA GLY A 264 -8.23 -7.25 -19.11
C GLY A 264 -6.91 -7.97 -19.38
N THR A 265 -6.22 -7.69 -20.49
CA THR A 265 -4.82 -8.10 -20.64
C THR A 265 -3.92 -7.17 -19.82
N ALA A 266 -2.85 -7.71 -19.22
CA ALA A 266 -1.95 -6.94 -18.35
C ALA A 266 -1.29 -5.75 -19.05
N CYS A 267 -1.07 -5.87 -20.36
CA CYS A 267 -0.41 -4.85 -21.18
C CYS A 267 -1.36 -3.82 -21.80
N ALA A 268 -2.68 -4.05 -21.81
CA ALA A 268 -3.64 -3.15 -22.45
C ALA A 268 -3.57 -1.69 -21.96
N PRO A 269 -3.49 -1.41 -20.64
CA PRO A 269 -3.38 -0.03 -20.14
C PRO A 269 -2.11 0.68 -20.61
N PHE A 270 -0.99 -0.06 -20.70
CA PHE A 270 0.26 0.48 -21.20
C PHE A 270 0.13 0.91 -22.66
N TYR A 271 -0.37 0.02 -23.54
CA TYR A 271 -0.54 0.35 -24.95
C TYR A 271 -1.53 1.49 -25.18
N ALA A 272 -2.64 1.51 -24.44
CA ALA A 272 -3.62 2.60 -24.52
C ALA A 272 -2.98 3.97 -24.29
N ILE A 273 -2.31 4.15 -23.15
CA ILE A 273 -1.64 5.41 -22.80
C ILE A 273 -0.49 5.68 -23.76
N ARG A 274 0.34 4.67 -24.07
CA ARG A 274 1.56 4.86 -24.85
C ARG A 274 1.27 5.22 -26.30
N THR A 275 0.18 4.69 -26.88
CA THR A 275 -0.30 5.07 -28.22
C THR A 275 -0.78 6.51 -28.28
N VAL A 276 -1.53 6.98 -27.27
CA VAL A 276 -1.91 8.41 -27.22
C VAL A 276 -0.67 9.31 -27.09
N LYS A 277 0.31 8.90 -26.28
CA LYS A 277 1.59 9.62 -26.20
C LYS A 277 2.35 9.60 -27.52
N GLN A 278 2.32 8.48 -28.26
CA GLN A 278 2.96 8.39 -29.57
C GLN A 278 2.27 9.31 -30.59
N LEU A 279 0.94 9.33 -30.61
CA LEU A 279 0.16 10.23 -31.45
C LEU A 279 0.49 11.70 -31.17
N ALA A 280 0.59 12.07 -29.89
CA ALA A 280 0.99 13.41 -29.50
C ALA A 280 2.40 13.77 -29.99
N ILE A 281 3.35 12.82 -30.00
CA ILE A 281 4.70 13.03 -30.50
C ILE A 281 4.69 13.19 -32.03
N ASP A 282 4.03 12.26 -32.73
CA ASP A 282 3.99 12.19 -34.19
C ASP A 282 3.36 13.45 -34.82
N GLU A 283 2.33 14.00 -34.18
CA GLU A 283 1.56 15.13 -34.70
C GLU A 283 1.92 16.47 -34.03
N SER A 284 2.96 16.49 -33.19
CA SER A 284 3.36 17.64 -32.34
C SER A 284 3.64 18.93 -33.12
N SER A 285 4.15 18.83 -34.35
CA SER A 285 4.43 19.99 -35.20
C SER A 285 3.17 20.67 -35.73
N GLU A 286 2.10 19.91 -35.97
CA GLU A 286 0.84 20.41 -36.53
C GLU A 286 -0.16 20.79 -35.43
N PHE A 287 -0.19 20.05 -34.32
CA PHE A 287 -1.12 20.25 -33.20
C PHE A 287 -0.40 20.46 -31.85
N PRO A 288 0.41 21.51 -31.70
CA PRO A 288 1.26 21.68 -30.52
C PRO A 288 0.51 21.78 -29.20
N LEU A 289 -0.67 22.41 -29.17
CA LEU A 289 -1.47 22.54 -27.95
C LEU A 289 -2.09 21.19 -27.57
N ALA A 290 -2.67 20.48 -28.53
CA ALA A 290 -3.27 19.18 -28.29
C ALA A 290 -2.23 18.15 -27.85
N SER A 291 -1.03 18.16 -28.44
CA SER A 291 0.06 17.28 -28.06
C SER A 291 0.53 17.50 -26.62
N GLU A 292 0.66 18.76 -26.18
CA GLU A 292 1.00 19.06 -24.78
C GLU A 292 -0.05 18.48 -23.82
N ILE A 293 -1.34 18.69 -24.12
CA ILE A 293 -2.44 18.19 -23.31
C ILE A 293 -2.50 16.66 -23.33
N ALA A 294 -2.33 16.01 -24.47
CA ALA A 294 -2.39 14.55 -24.58
C ALA A 294 -1.27 13.84 -23.81
N LEU A 295 -0.10 14.46 -23.68
CA LEU A 295 0.99 13.96 -22.87
C LEU A 295 0.76 14.13 -21.36
N ARG A 296 -0.01 15.15 -20.97
CA ARG A 296 -0.06 15.67 -19.60
C ARG A 296 -1.38 15.40 -18.86
N ASP A 297 -2.50 15.52 -19.57
CA ASP A 297 -3.85 15.73 -19.02
C ASP A 297 -4.86 14.65 -19.44
N ILE A 298 -4.43 13.66 -20.25
CA ILE A 298 -5.26 12.50 -20.62
C ILE A 298 -4.88 11.31 -19.73
N TYR A 299 -5.88 10.75 -19.06
CA TYR A 299 -5.75 9.54 -18.28
C TYR A 299 -6.66 8.46 -18.87
N MET A 300 -6.05 7.46 -19.51
CA MET A 300 -6.78 6.40 -20.21
C MET A 300 -7.75 7.03 -21.23
N ASP A 301 -9.04 6.75 -21.10
CA ASP A 301 -10.09 7.27 -21.97
C ASP A 301 -10.58 8.68 -21.60
N ASP A 302 -10.23 9.23 -20.44
CA ASP A 302 -10.72 10.54 -20.02
C ASP A 302 -9.69 11.65 -20.26
N GLY A 303 -10.10 12.69 -20.99
CA GLY A 303 -9.35 13.94 -21.15
C GLY A 303 -9.96 15.03 -20.28
N ILE A 304 -9.16 15.61 -19.38
CA ILE A 304 -9.61 16.66 -18.46
C ILE A 304 -8.60 17.79 -18.45
N THR A 305 -8.99 18.91 -19.02
CA THR A 305 -8.07 20.02 -19.21
C THR A 305 -8.82 21.36 -19.24
N GLY A 306 -8.11 22.42 -19.58
CA GLY A 306 -8.68 23.72 -19.82
C GLY A 306 -7.63 24.76 -20.15
N THR A 307 -8.10 26.01 -20.24
CA THR A 307 -7.27 27.19 -20.51
C THR A 307 -7.76 28.35 -19.65
N ASN A 308 -7.07 29.49 -19.74
CA ASN A 308 -7.51 30.73 -19.10
C ASN A 308 -8.22 31.69 -20.07
N ASP A 309 -8.30 31.33 -21.35
CA ASP A 309 -8.89 32.13 -22.42
C ASP A 309 -9.78 31.25 -23.32
N VAL A 310 -10.99 31.74 -23.62
CA VAL A 310 -12.01 30.97 -24.37
C VAL A 310 -11.55 30.67 -25.79
N LYS A 311 -10.93 31.63 -26.47
CA LYS A 311 -10.47 31.44 -27.87
C LYS A 311 -9.39 30.38 -27.93
N THR A 312 -8.46 30.41 -26.98
CA THR A 312 -7.42 29.38 -26.83
C THR A 312 -8.04 28.01 -26.55
N ALA A 313 -9.10 27.94 -25.74
CA ALA A 313 -9.83 26.68 -25.51
C ALA A 313 -10.50 26.16 -26.79
N GLN A 314 -11.10 27.02 -27.63
CA GLN A 314 -11.67 26.63 -28.91
C GLN A 314 -10.60 26.09 -29.87
N ILE A 315 -9.43 26.75 -29.96
CA ILE A 315 -8.32 26.27 -30.79
C ILE A 315 -7.81 24.93 -30.28
N LEU A 316 -7.61 24.79 -28.96
CA LEU A 316 -7.17 23.54 -28.35
C LEU A 316 -8.17 22.41 -28.61
N GLN A 317 -9.47 22.69 -28.52
CA GLN A 317 -10.53 21.74 -28.84
C GLN A 317 -10.41 21.24 -30.29
N THR A 318 -10.30 22.14 -31.26
CA THR A 318 -10.16 21.77 -32.68
C THR A 318 -8.90 20.93 -32.89
N GLN A 319 -7.76 21.36 -32.34
CA GLN A 319 -6.52 20.59 -32.43
C GLN A 319 -6.65 19.19 -31.81
N LEU A 320 -7.35 19.04 -30.68
CA LEU A 320 -7.58 17.73 -30.05
C LEU A 320 -8.42 16.83 -30.94
N ILE A 321 -9.53 17.34 -31.50
CA ILE A 321 -10.41 16.57 -32.39
C ILE A 321 -9.63 16.11 -33.62
N ASP A 322 -8.93 17.02 -34.29
CA ASP A 322 -8.22 16.73 -35.53
C ASP A 322 -7.03 15.78 -35.29
N MET A 323 -6.25 16.00 -34.23
CA MET A 323 -5.13 15.13 -33.86
C MET A 323 -5.61 13.71 -33.53
N PHE A 324 -6.66 13.56 -32.72
CA PHE A 324 -7.19 12.25 -32.36
C PHE A 324 -7.81 11.54 -33.57
N ALA A 325 -8.47 12.29 -34.47
CA ALA A 325 -9.00 11.75 -35.72
C ALA A 325 -7.91 11.14 -36.59
N LYS A 326 -6.71 11.77 -36.66
CA LYS A 326 -5.56 11.16 -37.35
C LYS A 326 -5.11 9.84 -36.73
N GLY A 327 -5.34 9.61 -35.44
CA GLY A 327 -5.09 8.34 -34.75
C GLY A 327 -6.21 7.31 -34.91
N GLY A 328 -7.27 7.63 -35.67
CA GLY A 328 -8.50 6.84 -35.75
C GLY A 328 -9.33 6.85 -34.47
N MET A 329 -9.11 7.85 -33.61
CA MET A 329 -9.81 7.98 -32.32
C MET A 329 -10.80 9.13 -32.37
N ASN A 330 -12.03 8.89 -31.96
CA ASN A 330 -13.07 9.92 -31.90
C ASN A 330 -13.24 10.43 -30.45
N LEU A 331 -13.36 11.74 -30.29
CA LEU A 331 -13.58 12.38 -28.99
C LEU A 331 -15.05 12.73 -28.80
N HIS A 332 -15.65 12.33 -27.68
CA HIS A 332 -17.07 12.54 -27.40
C HIS A 332 -17.35 12.83 -25.92
N LYS A 333 -18.64 12.96 -25.56
CA LYS A 333 -19.12 13.37 -24.21
C LYS A 333 -18.47 14.67 -23.73
N TRP A 334 -18.37 15.64 -24.63
CA TRP A 334 -17.79 16.92 -24.28
C TRP A 334 -18.66 17.65 -23.25
N THR A 335 -18.02 18.13 -22.18
CA THR A 335 -18.64 18.96 -21.14
C THR A 335 -17.74 20.15 -20.84
N SER A 336 -18.31 21.34 -20.59
CA SER A 336 -17.55 22.54 -20.23
C SER A 336 -18.32 23.46 -19.28
N ASN A 337 -17.60 24.29 -18.53
CA ASN A 337 -18.19 25.40 -17.76
C ASN A 337 -18.52 26.64 -18.60
N SER A 338 -18.15 26.69 -19.88
CA SER A 338 -18.54 27.76 -20.78
C SER A 338 -19.60 27.28 -21.77
N LEU A 339 -20.71 28.03 -21.86
CA LEU A 339 -21.74 27.76 -22.85
C LEU A 339 -21.23 27.98 -24.28
N GLU A 340 -20.28 28.92 -24.47
CA GLU A 340 -19.64 29.16 -25.76
C GLU A 340 -18.83 27.94 -26.22
N LEU A 341 -18.09 27.30 -25.29
CA LEU A 341 -17.38 26.05 -25.57
C LEU A 341 -18.35 24.88 -25.76
N LEU A 342 -19.44 24.82 -24.98
CA LEU A 342 -20.47 23.80 -25.16
C LEU A 342 -21.10 23.83 -26.55
N ASN A 343 -21.40 25.04 -27.04
CA ASN A 343 -22.02 25.25 -28.33
C ASN A 343 -21.04 25.05 -29.50
N SER A 344 -19.72 25.08 -29.27
CA SER A 344 -18.74 24.72 -30.29
C SER A 344 -18.56 23.20 -30.44
N PHE A 345 -19.20 22.37 -29.61
CA PHE A 345 -19.24 20.91 -29.81
C PHE A 345 -20.35 20.51 -30.82
N PRO A 346 -20.10 19.54 -31.72
CA PRO A 346 -21.16 18.94 -32.52
C PRO A 346 -22.23 18.33 -31.59
N SER A 347 -23.51 18.60 -31.84
CA SER A 347 -24.62 18.18 -30.97
C SER A 347 -24.71 16.65 -30.80
N SER A 348 -24.16 15.88 -31.73
CA SER A 348 -24.05 14.41 -31.66
C SER A 348 -23.05 13.91 -30.61
N ASN A 349 -22.09 14.74 -30.22
CA ASN A 349 -20.94 14.38 -29.38
C ASN A 349 -21.00 14.99 -27.96
N GLN A 350 -22.07 15.74 -27.64
CA GLN A 350 -22.35 16.23 -26.29
C GLN A 350 -22.87 15.11 -25.38
N GLU A 351 -22.61 15.19 -24.08
CA GLU A 351 -23.16 14.24 -23.11
C GLU A 351 -24.69 14.40 -23.03
N ARG A 352 -25.46 13.39 -23.48
CA ARG A 352 -26.93 13.36 -23.33
C ARG A 352 -27.29 13.08 -21.88
N ALA A 353 -27.49 14.12 -21.09
CA ALA A 353 -28.01 13.99 -19.74
C ALA A 353 -29.54 13.80 -19.75
N PHE A 354 -30.04 12.92 -18.86
CA PHE A 354 -31.49 12.78 -18.62
C PHE A 354 -32.03 14.09 -18.03
N PRO A 355 -33.30 14.47 -18.30
CA PRO A 355 -33.83 15.82 -17.99
C PRO A 355 -33.81 16.24 -16.51
N ILE A 356 -33.59 15.31 -15.57
CA ILE A 356 -33.46 15.60 -14.12
C ILE A 356 -32.00 15.88 -13.71
N ASP A 357 -31.02 15.47 -14.53
CA ASP A 357 -29.57 15.57 -14.30
C ASP A 357 -28.86 16.36 -15.41
N ALA A 358 -29.59 17.18 -16.18
CA ALA A 358 -29.14 17.84 -17.41
C ALA A 358 -27.86 18.69 -17.28
N HIS A 359 -27.47 19.07 -16.06
CA HIS A 359 -26.34 19.94 -15.75
C HIS A 359 -25.26 19.26 -14.89
N VAL A 360 -25.38 17.95 -14.64
CA VAL A 360 -24.45 17.19 -13.79
C VAL A 360 -23.69 16.19 -14.64
N SER A 361 -22.41 16.46 -14.91
CA SER A 361 -21.51 15.46 -15.49
C SER A 361 -20.74 14.74 -14.40
N LYS A 362 -20.63 13.41 -14.51
CA LYS A 362 -19.73 12.61 -13.67
C LYS A 362 -18.31 12.79 -14.16
N THR A 363 -17.71 13.90 -13.78
CA THR A 363 -16.30 14.16 -14.06
C THR A 363 -15.49 13.58 -12.92
N LEU A 364 -14.70 12.55 -13.22
CA LEU A 364 -13.62 12.09 -12.34
C LEU A 364 -14.06 11.59 -10.96
N GLY A 365 -15.13 10.81 -10.94
CA GLY A 365 -15.66 10.20 -9.71
C GLY A 365 -16.35 11.20 -8.77
N MET A 366 -16.30 12.49 -9.09
CA MET A 366 -17.05 13.57 -8.47
C MET A 366 -18.16 14.03 -9.42
N ASN A 367 -19.19 14.70 -8.90
CA ASN A 367 -20.21 15.31 -9.76
C ASN A 367 -19.84 16.78 -9.97
N TRP A 368 -19.80 17.21 -11.23
CA TRP A 368 -19.50 18.59 -11.60
C TRP A 368 -20.76 19.24 -12.17
N LEU A 369 -21.26 20.26 -11.46
CA LEU A 369 -22.21 21.23 -12.00
C LEU A 369 -21.42 22.17 -12.90
N HIS A 370 -21.31 21.78 -14.17
CA HIS A 370 -20.36 22.41 -15.07
C HIS A 370 -20.71 23.88 -15.34
N LEU A 371 -21.97 24.23 -15.59
CA LEU A 371 -22.39 25.61 -15.87
C LEU A 371 -22.22 26.55 -14.67
N ASP A 372 -22.56 26.08 -13.46
CA ASP A 372 -22.37 26.86 -12.24
C ASP A 372 -20.90 26.82 -11.75
N ASP A 373 -20.12 25.89 -12.29
CA ASP A 373 -18.73 25.60 -11.98
C ASP A 373 -18.43 25.14 -10.53
N TYR A 374 -19.29 24.28 -10.01
CA TYR A 374 -19.16 23.69 -8.67
C TYR A 374 -19.02 22.17 -8.72
N PHE A 375 -18.18 21.62 -7.84
CA PHE A 375 -18.28 20.23 -7.45
C PHE A 375 -19.37 20.03 -6.41
N ILE A 376 -20.11 18.94 -6.59
CA ILE A 376 -21.10 18.44 -5.64
C ILE A 376 -20.88 16.95 -5.41
N PHE A 377 -21.42 16.44 -4.32
CA PHE A 377 -21.43 15.01 -4.02
C PHE A 377 -22.86 14.50 -4.00
N LYS A 378 -23.06 13.28 -4.47
CA LYS A 378 -24.37 12.60 -4.41
C LYS A 378 -24.21 11.38 -3.52
N VAL A 379 -25.15 11.19 -2.61
CA VAL A 379 -25.09 10.11 -1.62
C VAL A 379 -26.32 9.22 -1.79
N ASP A 380 -26.08 8.00 -2.27
CA ASP A 380 -27.07 6.92 -2.27
C ASP A 380 -26.71 5.89 -1.18
N CYS A 381 -27.12 6.22 0.05
CA CYS A 381 -26.98 5.35 1.20
C CYS A 381 -28.36 4.87 1.67
N LYS A 382 -28.64 3.59 1.44
CA LYS A 382 -29.83 2.92 1.99
C LYS A 382 -29.62 2.62 3.47
N HIS A 383 -30.64 2.88 4.28
CA HIS A 383 -30.64 2.46 5.68
C HIS A 383 -30.63 0.93 5.75
N VAL A 384 -29.66 0.38 6.49
CA VAL A 384 -29.61 -1.04 6.84
C VAL A 384 -29.97 -1.19 8.31
N PRO A 385 -31.01 -1.98 8.67
CA PRO A 385 -31.47 -2.09 10.06
C PRO A 385 -30.43 -2.73 11.00
N ASN A 386 -29.69 -3.73 10.50
CA ASN A 386 -28.60 -4.39 11.22
C ASN A 386 -27.30 -4.18 10.44
N PRO A 387 -26.64 -3.01 10.59
CA PRO A 387 -25.40 -2.76 9.89
C PRO A 387 -24.33 -3.76 10.34
N THR A 388 -23.46 -4.15 9.40
CA THR A 388 -22.26 -4.95 9.67
C THR A 388 -21.00 -4.13 9.39
N LYS A 389 -19.83 -4.63 9.80
CA LYS A 389 -18.53 -4.01 9.46
C LYS A 389 -18.34 -3.91 7.93
N ARG A 390 -18.80 -4.91 7.17
CA ARG A 390 -18.82 -4.86 5.70
C ARG A 390 -19.69 -3.72 5.16
N ASN A 391 -20.87 -3.50 5.75
CA ASN A 391 -21.72 -2.37 5.33
C ASN A 391 -21.05 -1.02 5.62
N VAL A 392 -20.40 -0.87 6.77
CA VAL A 392 -19.66 0.34 7.14
C VAL A 392 -18.58 0.65 6.11
N LEU A 393 -17.73 -0.34 5.80
CA LEU A 393 -16.68 -0.19 4.79
C LEU A 393 -17.26 0.15 3.41
N SER A 394 -18.35 -0.49 3.00
CA SER A 394 -19.03 -0.22 1.73
C SER A 394 -19.59 1.19 1.63
N VAL A 395 -20.07 1.78 2.73
CA VAL A 395 -20.50 3.18 2.75
C VAL A 395 -19.30 4.11 2.63
N ILE A 396 -18.22 3.88 3.39
CA ILE A 396 -16.99 4.69 3.32
C ILE A 396 -16.41 4.68 1.90
N ALA A 397 -16.29 3.49 1.29
CA ALA A 397 -15.71 3.33 -0.05
C ALA A 397 -16.57 3.98 -1.16
N ARG A 398 -17.87 4.22 -0.93
CA ARG A 398 -18.74 4.93 -1.88
C ARG A 398 -18.50 6.44 -1.89
N LEU A 399 -17.98 7.01 -0.81
CA LEU A 399 -17.61 8.42 -0.75
C LEU A 399 -16.25 8.62 -1.41
N TYR A 400 -16.26 8.69 -2.74
CA TYR A 400 -15.07 8.92 -3.54
C TYR A 400 -14.68 10.41 -3.50
N ASP A 401 -13.54 10.70 -2.87
CA ASP A 401 -13.01 12.05 -2.70
C ASP A 401 -11.48 12.06 -2.86
N PRO A 402 -10.98 12.09 -4.11
CA PRO A 402 -9.54 11.98 -4.39
C PRO A 402 -8.75 13.22 -3.98
N LEU A 403 -9.42 14.37 -3.84
CA LEU A 403 -8.80 15.63 -3.39
C LEU A 403 -8.88 15.81 -1.87
N GLY A 404 -9.66 15.00 -1.14
CA GLY A 404 -9.85 15.15 0.30
C GLY A 404 -10.69 16.38 0.68
N LEU A 405 -11.60 16.83 -0.19
CA LEU A 405 -12.46 17.99 0.08
C LEU A 405 -13.51 17.72 1.18
N LEU A 406 -13.97 16.47 1.29
CA LEU A 406 -14.78 15.93 2.38
C LEU A 406 -13.93 15.25 3.46
N GLY A 407 -12.63 15.54 3.48
CA GLY A 407 -11.64 14.95 4.38
C GLY A 407 -12.11 14.79 5.82
N PRO A 408 -12.70 15.82 6.48
CA PRO A 408 -13.17 15.71 7.86
C PRO A 408 -14.29 14.67 8.07
N VAL A 409 -15.24 14.58 7.14
CA VAL A 409 -16.35 13.62 7.21
C VAL A 409 -15.83 12.20 6.98
N ILE A 410 -15.02 12.01 5.94
CA ILE A 410 -14.43 10.71 5.64
C ILE A 410 -13.52 10.27 6.79
N CYS A 411 -12.71 11.18 7.35
CA CYS A 411 -11.86 10.90 8.51
C CYS A 411 -12.68 10.41 9.71
N LYS A 412 -13.81 11.08 10.02
CA LYS A 412 -14.72 10.68 11.10
C LYS A 412 -15.22 9.24 10.92
N MET A 413 -15.58 8.87 9.68
CA MET A 413 -16.02 7.52 9.36
C MET A 413 -14.89 6.49 9.44
N LYS A 414 -13.67 6.86 9.05
CA LYS A 414 -12.49 5.99 9.17
C LYS A 414 -12.09 5.75 10.63
N ILE A 415 -12.22 6.77 11.48
CA ILE A 415 -12.06 6.64 12.94
C ILE A 415 -13.12 5.69 13.51
N PHE A 416 -14.38 5.82 13.06
CA PHE A 416 -15.45 4.89 13.45
C PHE A 416 -15.13 3.45 13.02
N LEU A 417 -14.64 3.26 11.78
CA LEU A 417 -14.21 1.94 11.32
C LEU A 417 -13.07 1.38 12.20
N GLN A 418 -12.08 2.18 12.58
CA GLN A 418 -11.04 1.79 13.54
C GLN A 418 -11.60 1.27 14.87
N LYS A 419 -12.61 1.95 15.42
CA LYS A 419 -13.31 1.50 16.63
C LYS A 419 -13.88 0.08 16.47
N LEU A 420 -14.45 -0.26 15.32
CA LEU A 420 -14.97 -1.61 15.03
C LEU A 420 -13.90 -2.70 14.95
N TRP A 421 -12.65 -2.34 14.65
CA TRP A 421 -11.53 -3.29 14.67
C TRP A 421 -11.12 -3.66 16.09
N LEU A 422 -11.25 -2.72 17.04
CA LEU A 422 -10.98 -2.97 18.45
C LEU A 422 -12.01 -3.91 19.10
N GLU A 423 -13.25 -3.90 18.61
CA GLU A 423 -14.33 -4.80 19.03
C GLU A 423 -14.15 -6.26 18.57
N LYS A 424 -13.16 -6.54 17.71
CA LYS A 424 -12.85 -7.89 17.18
C LYS A 424 -14.03 -8.64 16.52
N LEU A 425 -15.01 -7.89 15.98
CA LEU A 425 -16.15 -8.44 15.22
C LEU A 425 -15.70 -9.01 13.86
N SER A 426 -16.37 -10.06 13.38
CA SER A 426 -16.26 -10.50 11.97
C SER A 426 -16.89 -9.48 11.02
N PHE A 427 -16.64 -9.63 9.71
CA PHE A 427 -17.14 -8.69 8.69
C PHE A 427 -18.66 -8.66 8.56
N ASP A 428 -19.29 -9.80 8.78
CA ASP A 428 -20.71 -10.01 8.58
C ASP A 428 -21.50 -10.11 9.89
N ASP A 429 -20.81 -9.94 11.03
CA ASP A 429 -21.46 -9.85 12.33
C ASP A 429 -22.24 -8.53 12.45
N PRO A 430 -23.45 -8.54 13.02
CA PRO A 430 -24.20 -7.33 13.29
C PRO A 430 -23.48 -6.46 14.32
N LEU A 431 -23.49 -5.14 14.13
CA LEU A 431 -22.91 -4.21 15.09
C LEU A 431 -23.69 -4.24 16.42
N PRO A 432 -23.00 -4.16 17.58
CA PRO A 432 -23.66 -3.97 18.87
C PRO A 432 -24.57 -2.74 18.86
N GLN A 433 -25.74 -2.84 19.50
CA GLN A 433 -26.76 -1.77 19.50
C GLN A 433 -26.24 -0.34 19.72
N PRO A 434 -25.41 -0.04 20.75
CA PRO A 434 -24.92 1.34 20.95
C PRO A 434 -24.07 1.85 19.77
N ILE A 435 -23.28 0.96 19.16
CA ILE A 435 -22.44 1.27 17.99
C ILE A 435 -23.29 1.38 16.72
N ALA A 436 -24.31 0.55 16.57
CA ALA A 436 -25.24 0.59 15.45
C ALA A 436 -26.05 1.90 15.44
N VAL A 437 -26.48 2.40 16.60
CA VAL A 437 -27.17 3.69 16.72
C VAL A 437 -26.25 4.85 16.31
N GLU A 438 -25.01 4.87 16.79
CA GLU A 438 -24.00 5.85 16.40
C GLU A 438 -23.76 5.85 14.88
N TRP A 439 -23.63 4.66 14.28
CA TRP A 439 -23.47 4.51 12.84
C TRP A 439 -24.68 4.99 12.05
N ASN A 440 -25.89 4.61 12.47
CA ASN A 440 -27.12 5.00 11.79
C ASN A 440 -27.32 6.52 11.82
N HIS A 441 -26.98 7.17 12.94
CA HIS A 441 -26.96 8.64 13.01
C HIS A 441 -25.99 9.23 11.99
N LEU A 442 -24.76 8.73 11.93
CA LEU A 442 -23.75 9.20 10.97
C LEU A 442 -24.18 8.97 9.52
N VAL A 443 -24.80 7.83 9.18
CA VAL A 443 -25.28 7.55 7.82
C VAL A 443 -26.45 8.45 7.45
N SER A 444 -27.35 8.71 8.40
CA SER A 444 -28.50 9.60 8.17
C SER A 444 -28.08 11.05 7.87
N SER A 445 -26.98 11.52 8.47
CA SER A 445 -26.43 12.85 8.22
C SER A 445 -25.70 12.98 6.89
N LEU A 446 -25.26 11.88 6.25
CA LEU A 446 -24.52 11.94 4.98
C LEU A 446 -25.30 12.62 3.85
N LYS A 447 -26.64 12.66 3.92
CA LYS A 447 -27.47 13.37 2.94
C LYS A 447 -27.14 14.87 2.90
N ALA A 448 -26.72 15.45 4.02
CA ALA A 448 -26.36 16.86 4.12
C ALA A 448 -25.13 17.23 3.26
N ILE A 449 -24.28 16.26 2.91
CA ILE A 449 -23.13 16.48 2.00
C ILE A 449 -23.60 16.96 0.62
N GLU A 450 -24.80 16.56 0.16
CA GLU A 450 -25.35 16.99 -1.14
C GLU A 450 -25.60 18.51 -1.22
N LEU A 451 -25.62 19.20 -0.06
CA LEU A 451 -25.75 20.66 0.02
C LEU A 451 -24.42 21.39 -0.17
N ILE A 452 -23.29 20.70 -0.04
CA ILE A 452 -21.96 21.29 -0.15
C ILE A 452 -21.65 21.58 -1.63
N LYS A 453 -21.47 22.86 -1.96
CA LYS A 453 -21.04 23.33 -3.27
C LYS A 453 -19.62 23.86 -3.19
N ILE A 454 -18.70 23.23 -3.91
CA ILE A 454 -17.27 23.58 -3.85
C ILE A 454 -16.85 24.19 -5.19
N PRO A 455 -16.36 25.45 -5.23
CA PRO A 455 -15.88 26.04 -6.47
C PRO A 455 -14.78 25.16 -7.10
N ARG A 456 -14.96 24.80 -8.37
CA ARG A 456 -13.91 24.08 -9.12
C ARG A 456 -12.70 24.98 -9.27
N TRP A 457 -12.89 26.18 -9.83
CA TRP A 457 -11.80 27.10 -10.14
C TRP A 457 -11.15 27.69 -8.88
N ILE A 458 -9.86 27.40 -8.66
CA ILE A 458 -9.12 27.84 -7.47
C ILE A 458 -8.30 29.12 -7.67
N LEU A 459 -8.16 29.61 -8.89
CA LEU A 459 -7.49 30.88 -9.16
C LEU A 459 -8.50 32.04 -9.17
N VAL A 460 -7.96 33.25 -9.36
CA VAL A 460 -8.70 34.49 -9.60
C VAL A 460 -8.06 35.23 -10.76
N ASP A 461 -8.84 36.08 -11.43
CA ASP A 461 -8.30 36.94 -12.48
C ASP A 461 -7.24 37.90 -11.91
N SER A 462 -6.17 38.14 -12.68
CA SER A 462 -5.11 39.11 -12.37
C SER A 462 -4.37 38.89 -11.04
N SER A 463 -4.17 37.65 -10.60
CA SER A 463 -3.31 37.37 -9.44
C SER A 463 -1.85 37.78 -9.71
N GLN A 464 -1.28 38.59 -8.83
CA GLN A 464 0.13 39.00 -8.90
C GLN A 464 1.05 37.97 -8.25
N LYS A 465 0.58 37.33 -7.17
CA LYS A 465 1.37 36.38 -6.38
C LYS A 465 0.54 35.17 -5.97
N LEU A 466 1.13 33.99 -6.06
CA LEU A 466 0.57 32.71 -5.63
C LEU A 466 1.38 32.15 -4.46
N VAL A 467 0.68 31.86 -3.35
CA VAL A 467 1.29 31.28 -2.14
C VAL A 467 0.58 29.99 -1.78
N LEU A 468 1.35 28.91 -1.59
CA LEU A 468 0.81 27.65 -1.06
C LEU A 468 0.98 27.59 0.46
N HIS A 469 -0.11 27.36 1.18
CA HIS A 469 -0.10 27.19 2.62
C HIS A 469 -0.46 25.74 2.95
N CYS A 470 0.44 25.04 3.63
CA CYS A 470 0.29 23.64 3.99
C CYS A 470 0.22 23.49 5.51
N PHE A 471 -0.92 23.09 6.02
CA PHE A 471 -1.18 22.90 7.44
C PHE A 471 -1.07 21.42 7.80
N SER A 472 -0.53 21.12 8.98
CA SER A 472 -0.49 19.77 9.54
C SER A 472 -0.99 19.77 10.98
N ASP A 473 -1.66 18.69 11.34
CA ASP A 473 -2.17 18.47 12.70
C ASP A 473 -2.19 16.97 13.01
N SER A 474 -2.15 16.63 14.30
CA SER A 474 -2.27 15.25 14.76
C SER A 474 -2.98 15.15 16.10
N SER A 475 -3.96 14.24 16.15
CA SER A 475 -4.62 13.81 17.37
C SER A 475 -4.25 12.37 17.73
N GLN A 476 -4.74 11.89 18.87
CA GLN A 476 -4.58 10.48 19.25
C GLN A 476 -5.28 9.53 18.28
N THR A 477 -6.34 9.99 17.59
CA THR A 477 -7.17 9.15 16.71
C THR A 477 -6.76 9.21 15.25
N ALA A 478 -6.33 10.36 14.76
CA ALA A 478 -5.90 10.53 13.38
C ALA A 478 -4.97 11.74 13.23
N TYR A 479 -4.27 11.81 12.12
CA TYR A 479 -3.46 12.96 11.73
C TYR A 479 -3.74 13.33 10.28
N GLY A 480 -3.52 14.59 9.93
CA GLY A 480 -3.92 15.11 8.63
C GLY A 480 -3.09 16.29 8.17
N ALA A 481 -3.20 16.56 6.87
CA ALA A 481 -2.63 17.72 6.21
C ALA A 481 -3.64 18.36 5.27
N VAL A 482 -3.58 19.69 5.17
CA VAL A 482 -4.51 20.51 4.37
C VAL A 482 -3.72 21.56 3.60
N ILE A 483 -4.03 21.75 2.32
CA ILE A 483 -3.34 22.73 1.46
C ILE A 483 -4.33 23.75 0.91
N TYR A 484 -4.01 25.02 1.10
CA TYR A 484 -4.69 26.16 0.51
C TYR A 484 -3.78 26.84 -0.51
N LEU A 485 -4.40 27.34 -1.59
CA LEU A 485 -3.76 28.25 -2.52
C LEU A 485 -4.29 29.66 -2.26
N GLN A 486 -3.41 30.56 -1.86
CA GLN A 486 -3.69 31.97 -1.72
C GLN A 486 -3.30 32.69 -3.02
N CYS A 487 -4.25 33.42 -3.59
CA CYS A 487 -4.03 34.32 -4.72
C CYS A 487 -4.07 35.76 -4.19
N VAL A 488 -2.94 36.47 -4.30
CA VAL A 488 -2.82 37.89 -3.94
C VAL A 488 -3.01 38.74 -5.19
N ARG A 489 -3.90 39.72 -5.11
CA ARG A 489 -4.23 40.66 -6.17
C ARG A 489 -3.34 41.91 -6.09
N PRO A 490 -3.30 42.76 -7.14
CA PRO A 490 -2.48 43.97 -7.16
C PRO A 490 -2.90 45.04 -6.14
N ASP A 491 -4.12 44.92 -5.59
CA ASP A 491 -4.64 45.78 -4.51
C ASP A 491 -4.32 45.25 -3.10
N ASP A 492 -3.39 44.29 -3.00
CA ASP A 492 -3.01 43.57 -1.78
C ASP A 492 -4.16 42.78 -1.10
N THR A 493 -5.33 42.68 -1.75
CA THR A 493 -6.38 41.77 -1.29
C THR A 493 -6.02 40.34 -1.67
N SER A 494 -6.39 39.38 -0.82
CA SER A 494 -6.06 37.98 -1.06
C SER A 494 -7.27 37.08 -0.90
N THR A 495 -7.28 35.99 -1.66
CA THR A 495 -8.30 34.95 -1.55
C THR A 495 -7.62 33.61 -1.44
N ALA A 496 -8.05 32.80 -0.47
CA ALA A 496 -7.52 31.46 -0.26
C ALA A 496 -8.60 30.42 -0.51
N LYS A 497 -8.23 29.36 -1.25
CA LYS A 497 -9.14 28.26 -1.58
C LYS A 497 -8.49 26.92 -1.26
N LEU A 498 -9.27 26.01 -0.66
CA LEU A 498 -8.84 24.64 -0.37
C LEU A 498 -8.50 23.90 -1.68
N VAL A 499 -7.28 23.40 -1.80
CA VAL A 499 -6.78 22.66 -2.97
C VAL A 499 -6.94 21.16 -2.77
N ALA A 500 -6.38 20.66 -1.68
CA ALA A 500 -6.39 19.24 -1.33
C ALA A 500 -6.20 19.04 0.17
N SER A 501 -6.65 17.90 0.68
CA SER A 501 -6.34 17.43 2.01
C SER A 501 -6.08 15.94 2.04
N LYS A 502 -5.41 15.46 3.09
CA LYS A 502 -5.19 14.03 3.31
C LYS A 502 -5.17 13.72 4.80
N SER A 503 -5.91 12.69 5.20
CA SER A 503 -5.92 12.19 6.57
C SER A 503 -5.46 10.73 6.64
N ARG A 504 -4.95 10.35 7.81
CA ARG A 504 -4.63 8.97 8.18
C ARG A 504 -5.08 8.71 9.60
N VAL A 505 -5.71 7.57 9.82
CA VAL A 505 -6.05 7.11 11.16
C VAL A 505 -4.77 6.68 11.88
N SER A 506 -4.63 7.07 13.15
CA SER A 506 -3.46 6.79 13.96
C SER A 506 -3.28 5.27 14.16
N PRO A 507 -2.06 4.73 14.22
CA PRO A 507 -1.83 3.30 14.40
C PRO A 507 -2.46 2.76 15.69
N LEU A 508 -2.95 1.52 15.68
CA LEU A 508 -3.45 0.83 16.88
C LEU A 508 -2.35 0.62 17.93
N LYS A 509 -1.09 0.50 17.49
CA LYS A 509 0.06 0.50 18.40
C LYS A 509 0.27 1.91 18.92
N THR A 510 0.29 2.08 20.24
CA THR A 510 0.45 3.39 20.89
C THR A 510 1.74 4.07 20.44
N VAL A 511 1.60 5.23 19.80
CA VAL A 511 2.67 6.14 19.45
C VAL A 511 2.49 7.41 20.28
N SER A 512 3.58 8.04 20.71
CA SER A 512 3.49 9.29 21.45
C SER A 512 2.91 10.42 20.58
N ILE A 513 2.17 11.34 21.18
CA ILE A 513 1.56 12.48 20.47
C ILE A 513 2.60 13.26 19.63
N PRO A 514 3.80 13.62 20.15
CA PRO A 514 4.79 14.32 19.34
C PRO A 514 5.27 13.54 18.11
N ARG A 515 5.36 12.21 18.21
CA ARG A 515 5.71 11.36 17.06
C ARG A 515 4.58 11.32 16.03
N LEU A 516 3.31 11.41 16.46
CA LEU A 516 2.16 11.54 15.57
C LEU A 516 2.16 12.91 14.89
N GLU A 517 2.37 13.99 15.64
CA GLU A 517 2.53 15.36 15.11
C GLU A 517 3.60 15.41 14.00
N LEU A 518 4.77 14.79 14.23
CA LEU A 518 5.80 14.66 13.21
C LEU A 518 5.35 13.83 11.99
N CYS A 519 4.49 12.83 12.18
CA CYS A 519 3.88 12.09 11.07
C CYS A 519 2.89 12.98 10.28
N GLY A 520 2.14 13.85 10.94
CA GLY A 520 1.35 14.90 10.32
C GLY A 520 2.20 15.84 9.47
N CYS A 521 3.33 16.32 10.00
CA CYS A 521 4.26 17.17 9.25
C CYS A 521 4.84 16.45 8.02
N LEU A 522 5.20 15.16 8.15
CA LEU A 522 5.65 14.37 7.00
C LEU A 522 4.55 14.19 5.95
N LEU A 523 3.30 13.95 6.38
CA LEU A 523 2.16 13.84 5.48
C LEU A 523 1.93 15.16 4.72
N ALA A 524 2.06 16.31 5.39
CA ALA A 524 1.98 17.61 4.74
C ALA A 524 3.10 17.83 3.73
N ALA A 525 4.35 17.49 4.06
CA ALA A 525 5.47 17.59 3.13
C ALA A 525 5.27 16.72 1.87
N GLN A 526 4.75 15.50 2.04
CA GLN A 526 4.43 14.59 0.93
C GLN A 526 3.27 15.09 0.07
N LEU A 527 2.19 15.56 0.70
CA LEU A 527 1.03 16.12 0.01
C LEU A 527 1.43 17.38 -0.77
N LYS A 528 2.25 18.25 -0.16
CA LYS A 528 2.80 19.46 -0.79
C LYS A 528 3.53 19.10 -2.07
N ALA A 529 4.49 18.18 -2.02
CA ALA A 529 5.27 17.78 -3.19
C ALA A 529 4.39 17.25 -4.33
N LYS A 530 3.34 16.47 -4.01
CA LYS A 530 2.40 15.95 -5.03
C LYS A 530 1.52 17.06 -5.60
N VAL A 531 1.01 17.98 -4.78
CA VAL A 531 0.16 19.10 -5.24
C VAL A 531 0.96 20.08 -6.08
N GLU A 532 2.17 20.44 -5.65
CA GLU A 532 3.10 21.30 -6.38
C GLU A 532 3.39 20.72 -7.78
N GLN A 533 3.75 19.43 -7.84
CA GLN A 533 3.96 18.72 -9.11
C GLN A 533 2.68 18.64 -9.97
N ALA A 534 1.52 18.41 -9.35
CA ALA A 534 0.26 18.23 -10.08
C ALA A 534 -0.23 19.54 -10.70
N LEU A 535 -0.22 20.64 -9.93
CA LEU A 535 -0.60 21.97 -10.39
C LEU A 535 0.35 22.45 -11.49
N ASN A 536 1.66 22.26 -11.33
CA ASN A 536 2.65 22.74 -12.29
C ASN A 536 2.49 24.25 -12.59
N LEU A 537 2.17 25.02 -11.55
CA LEU A 537 2.07 26.47 -11.57
C LEU A 537 3.37 27.08 -11.04
N GLN A 538 3.68 28.30 -11.46
CA GLN A 538 4.73 29.09 -10.84
C GLN A 538 4.22 29.59 -9.48
N ILE A 539 4.69 28.97 -8.39
CA ILE A 539 4.35 29.35 -7.02
C ILE A 539 5.47 30.23 -6.46
N ASP A 540 5.14 31.40 -5.94
CA ASP A 540 6.12 32.38 -5.46
C ASP A 540 6.69 32.02 -4.07
N SER A 541 5.85 31.43 -3.21
CA SER A 541 6.27 31.00 -1.87
C SER A 541 5.43 29.85 -1.35
N ILE A 542 6.04 29.00 -0.50
CA ILE A 542 5.39 27.86 0.13
C ILE A 542 5.65 27.91 1.64
N LEU A 543 4.57 27.99 2.41
CA LEU A 543 4.59 28.09 3.87
C LEU A 543 3.98 26.83 4.48
N MET A 544 4.69 26.25 5.46
CA MET A 544 4.33 25.02 6.16
C MET A 544 3.98 25.36 7.61
N TYR A 545 2.86 24.86 8.11
CA TYR A 545 2.34 25.18 9.44
C TYR A 545 2.09 23.92 10.28
N THR A 546 2.41 24.02 11.56
CA THR A 546 2.00 23.08 12.60
C THR A 546 1.84 23.81 13.93
N ASP A 547 0.95 23.35 14.78
CA ASP A 547 0.81 23.82 16.16
C ASP A 547 1.76 23.08 17.13
N SER A 548 2.50 22.07 16.64
CA SER A 548 3.48 21.33 17.43
C SER A 548 4.85 22.02 17.43
N THR A 549 5.15 22.74 18.50
CA THR A 549 6.49 23.32 18.72
C THR A 549 7.58 22.26 18.82
N ILE A 550 7.26 21.06 19.33
CA ILE A 550 8.21 19.93 19.39
C ILE A 550 8.56 19.44 17.98
N SER A 551 7.58 19.30 17.10
CA SER A 551 7.81 18.88 15.71
C SER A 551 8.65 19.90 14.97
N LEU A 552 8.37 21.20 15.14
CA LEU A 552 9.20 22.29 14.59
C LEU A 552 10.65 22.20 15.10
N ALA A 553 10.84 22.03 16.41
CA ALA A 553 12.16 21.90 17.01
C ALA A 553 12.92 20.68 16.47
N TRP A 554 12.25 19.54 16.28
CA TRP A 554 12.88 18.35 15.67
C TRP A 554 13.24 18.56 14.19
N ILE A 555 12.39 19.24 13.42
CA ILE A 555 12.67 19.57 12.01
C ILE A 555 13.92 20.45 11.88
N GLN A 556 14.17 21.33 12.85
CA GLN A 556 15.35 22.20 12.87
C GLN A 556 16.59 21.53 13.51
N THR A 557 16.42 20.43 14.25
CA THR A 557 17.51 19.74 14.94
C THR A 557 18.37 18.91 13.98
N SER A 558 19.70 18.94 14.19
CA SER A 558 20.63 18.13 13.40
C SER A 558 20.34 16.63 13.51
N LEU A 559 20.23 15.95 12.36
CA LEU A 559 19.85 14.54 12.23
C LEU A 559 20.66 13.57 13.09
N HIS A 560 21.96 13.84 13.28
CA HIS A 560 22.84 12.99 14.08
C HIS A 560 22.43 12.93 15.55
N ARG A 561 21.77 13.97 16.07
CA ARG A 561 21.31 14.05 17.46
C ARG A 561 19.98 13.33 17.68
N LEU A 562 19.21 13.02 16.63
CA LEU A 562 17.87 12.44 16.74
C LEU A 562 17.91 10.92 16.69
N LYS A 563 17.03 10.24 17.44
CA LYS A 563 16.80 8.80 17.34
C LYS A 563 16.19 8.42 15.99
N THR A 564 16.37 7.17 15.58
CA THR A 564 16.08 6.68 14.21
C THR A 564 14.67 7.00 13.72
N PHE A 565 13.63 6.85 14.56
CA PHE A 565 12.24 7.13 14.15
C PHE A 565 12.05 8.58 13.70
N VAL A 566 12.55 9.53 14.51
CA VAL A 566 12.44 10.97 14.28
C VAL A 566 13.40 11.37 13.17
N ALA A 567 14.67 10.93 13.23
CA ALA A 567 15.69 11.23 12.22
C ALA A 567 15.23 10.85 10.80
N ASN A 568 14.71 9.63 10.60
CA ASN A 568 14.26 9.18 9.27
C ASN A 568 13.12 10.02 8.69
N ARG A 569 12.23 10.53 9.53
CA ARG A 569 11.11 11.39 9.11
C ARG A 569 11.58 12.82 8.85
N VAL A 570 12.43 13.36 9.72
CA VAL A 570 13.01 14.69 9.55
C VAL A 570 13.84 14.77 8.26
N VAL A 571 14.63 13.74 7.93
CA VAL A 571 15.34 13.65 6.62
C VAL A 571 14.36 13.83 5.45
N LYS A 572 13.24 13.12 5.47
CA LYS A 572 12.23 13.19 4.41
C LYS A 572 11.54 14.54 4.36
N ILE A 573 11.17 15.10 5.52
CA ILE A 573 10.57 16.43 5.62
C ILE A 573 11.52 17.46 5.02
N GLN A 574 12.75 17.54 5.53
CA GLN A 574 13.77 18.49 5.05
C GLN A 574 14.03 18.36 3.55
N ARG A 575 14.10 17.13 3.01
CA ARG A 575 14.25 16.88 1.57
C ARG A 575 13.07 17.41 0.75
N LEU A 576 11.84 17.19 1.22
CA LEU A 576 10.62 17.61 0.50
C LEU A 576 10.30 19.10 0.68
N THR A 577 10.85 19.75 1.72
CA THR A 577 10.57 21.14 2.09
C THR A 577 11.82 22.04 2.06
N GLN A 578 12.82 21.72 1.22
CA GLN A 578 14.09 22.47 1.19
C GLN A 578 13.92 23.97 0.91
N ASN A 579 12.90 24.35 0.12
CA ASN A 579 12.58 25.73 -0.25
C ASN A 579 11.28 26.22 0.41
N CYS A 580 10.91 25.67 1.57
CA CYS A 580 9.70 26.05 2.28
C CYS A 580 10.03 26.55 3.69
N GLU A 581 9.24 27.50 4.19
CA GLU A 581 9.39 28.00 5.55
C GLU A 581 8.42 27.26 6.49
N TRP A 582 8.94 26.75 7.61
CA TRP A 582 8.13 26.13 8.65
C TRP A 582 7.82 27.14 9.75
N GLN A 583 6.53 27.31 10.04
CA GLN A 583 6.02 28.26 11.01
C GLN A 583 5.06 27.59 12.00
N HIS A 584 4.97 28.16 13.20
CA HIS A 584 3.96 27.77 14.17
C HIS A 584 2.59 28.36 13.79
N VAL A 585 1.50 27.65 14.06
CA VAL A 585 0.14 28.21 14.00
C VAL A 585 -0.61 27.82 15.26
N PRO A 586 -1.38 28.72 15.90
CA PRO A 586 -2.23 28.34 17.02
C PRO A 586 -3.25 27.26 16.63
N SER A 587 -3.49 26.26 17.49
CA SER A 587 -4.39 25.13 17.18
C SER A 587 -5.81 25.56 16.77
N ASN A 588 -6.34 26.64 17.35
CA ASN A 588 -7.66 27.18 17.00
C ASN A 588 -7.72 27.83 15.61
N LEU A 589 -6.57 28.15 15.02
CA LEU A 589 -6.42 28.67 13.65
C LEU A 589 -5.87 27.59 12.70
N ASN A 590 -5.69 26.36 13.16
CA ASN A 590 -5.16 25.26 12.36
C ASN A 590 -6.31 24.48 11.67
N PRO A 591 -6.55 24.64 10.35
CA PRO A 591 -7.60 23.89 9.66
C PRO A 591 -7.33 22.38 9.63
N ALA A 592 -6.09 21.92 9.86
CA ALA A 592 -5.78 20.50 9.92
C ALA A 592 -6.31 19.83 11.22
N ASP A 593 -6.58 20.57 12.30
CA ASP A 593 -7.23 20.05 13.52
C ASP A 593 -8.66 19.56 13.22
N VAL A 594 -9.38 20.30 12.37
CA VAL A 594 -10.70 19.92 11.85
C VAL A 594 -10.64 18.55 11.16
N LEU A 595 -9.58 18.31 10.39
CA LEU A 595 -9.37 17.07 9.66
C LEU A 595 -8.96 15.91 10.58
N SER A 596 -8.07 16.15 11.55
CA SER A 596 -7.54 15.12 12.44
C SER A 596 -8.58 14.64 13.48
N ARG A 597 -9.57 15.47 13.81
CA ARG A 597 -10.70 15.12 14.69
C ARG A 597 -11.93 14.60 13.93
N GLY A 598 -12.13 15.10 12.71
CA GLY A 598 -13.27 14.82 11.85
C GLY A 598 -14.55 15.53 12.29
N LEU A 599 -15.43 15.78 11.33
CA LEU A 599 -16.71 16.47 11.52
C LEU A 599 -17.88 15.61 11.00
N VAL A 600 -19.08 15.89 11.50
CA VAL A 600 -20.31 15.41 10.85
C VAL A 600 -20.67 16.31 9.66
N PRO A 601 -21.35 15.79 8.62
CA PRO A 601 -21.71 16.54 7.42
C PRO A 601 -22.34 17.91 7.66
N GLU A 602 -23.28 18.03 8.59
CA GLU A 602 -24.00 19.28 8.89
C GLU A 602 -23.06 20.37 9.37
N GLN A 603 -22.04 20.02 10.15
CA GLN A 603 -21.04 20.96 10.64
C GLN A 603 -20.10 21.41 9.53
N LEU A 604 -19.84 20.56 8.53
CA LEU A 604 -18.91 20.87 7.45
C LEU A 604 -19.46 21.92 6.49
N ILE A 605 -20.78 21.97 6.27
CA ILE A 605 -21.41 22.85 5.26
C ILE A 605 -20.98 24.31 5.43
N GLU A 606 -21.07 24.85 6.65
CA GLU A 606 -20.79 26.26 6.95
C GLU A 606 -19.44 26.47 7.65
N HIS A 607 -18.53 25.49 7.59
CA HIS A 607 -17.26 25.54 8.34
C HIS A 607 -16.24 26.49 7.70
N ASN A 608 -16.26 27.76 8.10
CA ASN A 608 -15.43 28.81 7.51
C ASN A 608 -13.93 28.47 7.50
N LEU A 609 -13.36 28.05 8.64
CA LEU A 609 -11.93 27.70 8.75
C LEU A 609 -11.52 26.58 7.76
N TRP A 610 -12.44 25.66 7.43
CA TRP A 610 -12.14 24.55 6.51
C TRP A 610 -12.17 24.99 5.06
N TRP A 611 -13.17 25.78 4.66
CA TRP A 611 -13.32 26.19 3.26
C TRP A 611 -12.39 27.32 2.85
N ASN A 612 -12.18 28.27 3.77
CA ASN A 612 -11.50 29.53 3.51
C ASN A 612 -10.11 29.61 4.16
N GLY A 613 -9.76 28.65 5.01
CA GLY A 613 -8.54 28.69 5.82
C GLY A 613 -8.63 29.72 6.95
N PRO A 614 -7.54 29.93 7.69
CA PRO A 614 -7.51 30.93 8.76
C PRO A 614 -7.61 32.36 8.19
N PRO A 615 -8.15 33.32 8.97
CA PRO A 615 -8.39 34.69 8.48
C PRO A 615 -7.15 35.39 7.90
N PHE A 616 -5.95 35.03 8.36
CA PHE A 616 -4.70 35.59 7.86
C PHE A 616 -4.34 35.22 6.42
N LEU A 617 -5.09 34.29 5.81
CA LEU A 617 -4.95 34.00 4.39
C LEU A 617 -5.79 34.92 3.51
N GLN A 618 -6.66 35.75 4.10
CA GLN A 618 -7.54 36.67 3.38
C GLN A 618 -7.18 38.13 3.67
N GLU A 619 -6.88 38.44 4.92
CA GLU A 619 -6.46 39.76 5.36
C GLU A 619 -4.93 39.82 5.55
N PRO A 620 -4.26 40.93 5.17
CA PRO A 620 -2.87 41.15 5.50
C PRO A 620 -2.75 41.32 7.02
N ILE A 621 -2.41 40.25 7.72
CA ILE A 621 -2.20 40.30 9.17
C ILE A 621 -0.80 40.86 9.46
N PRO A 622 -0.66 41.79 10.41
CA PRO A 622 0.63 42.32 10.82
C PRO A 622 1.57 41.18 11.24
N VAL A 623 2.85 41.33 10.87
CA VAL A 623 3.99 40.40 10.96
C VAL A 623 4.17 39.69 12.33
N ASN A 624 3.41 40.06 13.36
CA ASN A 624 3.54 39.60 14.74
C ASN A 624 2.44 38.64 15.24
N CYS A 625 1.50 38.17 14.42
CA CYS A 625 0.46 37.23 14.90
C CYS A 625 0.88 35.75 14.88
N VAL A 626 2.00 35.44 14.23
CA VAL A 626 2.67 34.14 14.35
C VAL A 626 3.76 34.34 15.39
N ASP A 627 3.56 33.84 16.61
CA ASP A 627 4.61 33.82 17.62
C ASP A 627 5.82 33.06 17.07
N GLN A 628 6.84 33.82 16.61
CA GLN A 628 8.14 33.27 16.20
C GLN A 628 8.99 32.85 17.40
N GLN A 629 8.50 33.07 18.62
CA GLN A 629 9.12 32.52 19.82
C GLN A 629 8.79 31.04 19.89
N LEU A 630 9.61 30.22 19.22
CA LEU A 630 9.72 28.81 19.56
C LEU A 630 9.96 28.73 21.07
N ALA A 631 8.95 28.24 21.80
CA ALA A 631 9.07 27.98 23.22
C ALA A 631 10.37 27.19 23.45
N ASP A 632 11.12 27.54 24.50
CA ASP A 632 12.40 26.89 24.79
C ASP A 632 12.19 25.39 25.08
N THR A 633 12.32 24.55 24.05
CA THR A 633 12.16 23.10 24.15
C THR A 633 13.36 22.43 24.82
N SER A 634 14.37 23.18 25.26
CA SER A 634 15.58 22.64 25.90
C SER A 634 15.28 21.92 27.22
N THR A 635 14.16 22.23 27.87
CA THR A 635 13.71 21.60 29.12
C THR A 635 12.55 20.61 28.93
N ASP A 636 11.96 20.51 27.73
CA ASP A 636 10.82 19.61 27.49
C ASP A 636 11.28 18.15 27.41
N THR A 637 10.87 17.34 28.37
CA THR A 637 11.21 15.92 28.44
C THR A 637 10.78 15.15 27.19
N ARG A 638 9.68 15.54 26.54
CA ARG A 638 9.15 14.90 25.32
C ARG A 638 10.08 15.12 24.13
N PHE A 639 10.69 16.30 24.02
CA PHE A 639 11.72 16.61 23.02
C PHE A 639 13.03 15.86 23.33
N LEU A 640 13.51 15.97 24.57
CA LEU A 640 14.79 15.38 25.01
C LEU A 640 14.82 13.85 24.90
N CYS A 641 13.67 13.19 25.12
CA CYS A 641 13.54 11.73 25.03
C CYS A 641 13.86 11.17 23.63
N GLU A 642 13.76 11.98 22.57
CA GLU A 642 14.09 11.56 21.20
C GLU A 642 15.49 11.97 20.75
N LEU A 643 16.26 12.62 21.62
CA LEU A 643 17.68 12.84 21.39
C LEU A 643 18.46 11.55 21.71
N LYS A 644 19.48 11.27 20.89
CA LYS A 644 20.50 10.29 21.24
C LYS A 644 21.19 10.80 22.50
N SER A 645 21.16 9.99 23.55
CA SER A 645 21.93 10.26 24.75
C SER A 645 23.40 10.39 24.37
N ILE A 646 23.97 11.58 24.55
CA ILE A 646 25.42 11.74 24.64
C ILE A 646 25.78 11.15 26.01
N THR A 647 25.92 9.83 26.08
CA THR A 647 26.46 9.18 27.26
C THR A 647 27.93 9.56 27.34
N SER A 648 28.25 10.64 28.05
CA SER A 648 29.48 10.68 28.83
C SER A 648 29.28 9.66 29.95
N PRO A 649 29.93 8.49 29.93
CA PRO A 649 29.68 7.49 30.96
C PRO A 649 30.24 8.01 32.29
N SER A 650 29.37 8.48 33.18
CA SER A 650 29.71 8.69 34.59
C SER A 650 29.55 7.35 35.31
N LEU A 651 30.69 6.70 35.58
CA LEU A 651 30.75 5.46 36.34
C LEU A 651 30.54 5.78 37.83
N MET A 652 29.33 5.54 38.37
CA MET A 652 29.12 5.52 39.82
C MET A 652 29.35 4.10 40.36
N THR A 653 30.44 3.92 41.11
CA THR A 653 30.68 2.71 41.89
C THR A 653 29.79 2.70 43.12
N LEU A 654 28.67 1.97 43.06
CA LEU A 654 27.92 1.57 44.25
C LEU A 654 28.57 0.30 44.80
N ASN A 655 29.29 0.41 45.92
CA ASN A 655 29.73 -0.75 46.72
C ASN A 655 28.48 -1.37 47.38
N SER A 656 27.70 -2.11 46.59
CA SER A 656 26.57 -2.88 47.12
C SER A 656 27.08 -4.26 47.54
N SER A 657 26.92 -4.57 48.83
CA SER A 657 27.19 -5.88 49.43
C SER A 657 26.28 -6.99 48.90
N ASP A 658 25.39 -6.68 47.96
CA ASP A 658 24.27 -7.54 47.53
C ASP A 658 24.44 -8.14 46.12
N PHE A 659 25.58 -7.87 45.47
CA PHE A 659 25.90 -8.41 44.14
C PHE A 659 25.90 -9.94 44.15
N LEU A 660 26.55 -10.55 45.15
CA LEU A 660 26.69 -12.01 45.20
C LEU A 660 25.34 -12.71 45.38
N THR A 661 24.49 -12.21 46.30
CA THR A 661 23.13 -12.72 46.52
C THR A 661 22.29 -12.62 45.26
N SER A 662 22.31 -11.44 44.61
CA SER A 662 21.57 -11.21 43.37
C SER A 662 22.07 -12.09 42.23
N PHE A 663 23.39 -12.32 42.14
CA PHE A 663 24.01 -13.14 41.11
C PHE A 663 23.66 -14.61 41.25
N LEU A 664 23.76 -15.17 42.47
CA LEU A 664 23.44 -16.58 42.72
C LEU A 664 21.94 -16.88 42.47
N ASN A 665 21.06 -15.89 42.63
CA ASN A 665 19.62 -16.02 42.34
C ASN A 665 19.29 -16.06 40.83
N ILE A 666 20.24 -15.79 39.92
CA ILE A 666 19.99 -15.81 38.48
C ILE A 666 19.69 -17.23 37.96
N SER A 667 20.22 -18.27 38.60
CA SER A 667 20.09 -19.65 38.13
C SER A 667 20.50 -20.66 39.21
N ASN A 668 19.78 -21.77 39.32
CA ASN A 668 20.16 -22.92 40.16
C ASN A 668 21.16 -23.88 39.47
N ASN A 669 21.48 -23.68 38.19
CA ASN A 669 22.46 -24.48 37.46
C ASN A 669 23.89 -23.96 37.70
N TYR A 670 24.71 -24.76 38.39
CA TYR A 670 26.10 -24.47 38.74
C TYR A 670 26.97 -24.08 37.53
N ARG A 671 26.92 -24.89 36.46
CA ARG A 671 27.73 -24.67 35.25
C ARG A 671 27.31 -23.39 34.51
N LYS A 672 26.02 -23.06 34.54
CA LYS A 672 25.50 -21.80 33.97
C LYS A 672 26.01 -20.59 34.75
N LEU A 673 26.02 -20.64 36.08
CA LEU A 673 26.55 -19.55 36.91
C LEU A 673 28.04 -19.31 36.65
N ILE A 674 28.85 -20.38 36.57
CA ILE A 674 30.28 -20.25 36.23
C ILE A 674 30.44 -19.60 34.86
N ASN A 675 29.74 -20.09 33.83
CA ASN A 675 29.87 -19.51 32.48
C ASN A 675 29.50 -18.02 32.45
N VAL A 676 28.40 -17.63 33.10
CA VAL A 676 28.01 -16.22 33.19
C VAL A 676 29.09 -15.40 33.90
N PHE A 677 29.63 -15.91 35.02
CA PHE A 677 30.68 -15.23 35.79
C PHE A 677 31.99 -15.11 34.98
N SER A 678 32.38 -16.15 34.26
CA SER A 678 33.54 -16.14 33.35
C SER A 678 33.37 -15.13 32.21
N TYR A 679 32.17 -14.99 31.64
CA TYR A 679 31.90 -13.93 30.65
C TYR A 679 31.98 -12.52 31.25
N ILE A 680 31.56 -12.33 32.50
CA ILE A 680 31.74 -11.06 33.23
C ILE A 680 33.24 -10.75 33.40
N LEU A 681 34.04 -11.73 33.83
CA LEU A 681 35.49 -11.56 33.96
C LEU A 681 36.16 -11.27 32.61
N ARG A 682 35.78 -11.97 31.54
CA ARG A 682 36.26 -11.69 30.18
C ARG A 682 35.90 -10.28 29.74
N PHE A 683 34.68 -9.82 30.03
CA PHE A 683 34.29 -8.44 29.72
C PHE A 683 35.18 -7.42 30.45
N ILE A 684 35.40 -7.61 31.75
CA ILE A 684 36.30 -6.76 32.54
C ILE A 684 37.73 -6.79 31.98
N GLY A 685 38.23 -7.98 31.59
CA GLY A 685 39.53 -8.15 30.95
C GLY A 685 39.62 -7.42 29.60
N ASN A 686 38.61 -7.56 28.75
CA ASN A 686 38.51 -6.89 27.44
C ASN A 686 38.41 -5.36 27.55
N CYS A 687 37.94 -4.83 28.68
CA CYS A 687 37.95 -3.40 28.95
C CYS A 687 39.35 -2.88 29.31
N ARG A 688 40.27 -3.75 29.73
CA ARG A 688 41.63 -3.39 30.17
C ARG A 688 42.71 -3.82 29.18
N ASN A 689 42.48 -4.89 28.42
CA ASN A 689 43.45 -5.57 27.56
C ASN A 689 42.87 -5.88 26.16
N GLN A 690 43.61 -6.63 25.33
CA GLN A 690 43.20 -7.03 23.98
C GLN A 690 41.94 -7.89 23.97
N LYS A 691 41.01 -7.60 23.03
CA LYS A 691 39.65 -8.16 23.01
C LYS A 691 39.64 -9.64 22.61
N GLN A 692 39.30 -10.53 23.54
CA GLN A 692 39.02 -11.94 23.28
C GLN A 692 37.55 -12.14 22.86
N ARG A 693 37.31 -12.97 21.84
CA ARG A 693 35.99 -13.28 21.25
C ARG A 693 35.83 -14.80 21.08
N GLY A 694 34.58 -15.29 21.07
CA GLY A 694 34.25 -16.71 20.84
C GLY A 694 33.78 -17.45 22.11
N LEU A 695 33.83 -18.78 22.08
CA LEU A 695 33.48 -19.63 23.23
C LEU A 695 34.46 -19.42 24.41
N LEU A 696 34.03 -19.74 25.63
CA LEU A 696 34.91 -19.71 26.81
C LEU A 696 35.94 -20.83 26.72
N SER A 697 37.21 -20.50 26.97
CA SER A 697 38.26 -21.51 27.11
C SER A 697 38.15 -22.22 28.47
N ALA A 698 38.73 -23.41 28.58
CA ALA A 698 38.75 -24.17 29.84
C ALA A 698 39.40 -23.37 30.99
N ALA A 699 40.45 -22.60 30.69
CA ALA A 699 41.13 -21.76 31.67
C ALA A 699 40.23 -20.63 32.21
N GLU A 700 39.40 -20.01 31.35
CA GLU A 700 38.48 -18.94 31.76
C GLU A 700 37.30 -19.47 32.59
N ILE A 701 36.86 -20.69 32.29
CA ILE A 701 35.83 -21.37 33.09
C ILE A 701 36.41 -21.69 34.47
N GLN A 702 37.63 -22.23 34.53
CA GLN A 702 38.32 -22.58 35.78
C GLN A 702 38.62 -21.36 36.65
N GLU A 703 39.11 -20.26 36.05
CA GLU A 703 39.33 -19.00 36.78
C GLU A 703 38.01 -18.41 37.29
N GLY A 704 36.95 -18.43 36.47
CA GLY A 704 35.63 -17.97 36.88
C GLY A 704 35.06 -18.79 38.03
N GLU A 705 35.26 -20.11 38.01
CA GLU A 705 34.87 -21.02 39.08
C GLU A 705 35.60 -20.69 40.39
N TYR A 706 36.94 -20.62 40.38
CA TYR A 706 37.71 -20.32 41.59
C TYR A 706 37.41 -18.94 42.16
N ARG A 707 37.25 -17.91 41.30
CA ARG A 707 36.90 -16.56 41.74
C ARG A 707 35.52 -16.50 42.38
N LEU A 708 34.54 -17.18 41.80
CA LEU A 708 33.20 -17.23 42.35
C LEU A 708 33.18 -17.97 43.70
N ILE A 709 33.87 -19.10 43.79
CA ILE A 709 34.02 -19.84 45.06
C ILE A 709 34.70 -18.98 46.13
N SER A 710 35.80 -18.29 45.77
CA SER A 710 36.52 -17.40 46.68
C SER A 710 35.61 -16.27 47.21
N LEU A 711 34.80 -15.66 46.36
CA LEU A 711 33.83 -14.62 46.76
C LEU A 711 32.77 -15.17 47.71
N VAL A 712 32.23 -16.37 47.45
CA VAL A 712 31.27 -17.02 48.35
C VAL A 712 31.91 -17.33 49.69
N GLN A 713 33.14 -17.83 49.72
CA GLN A 713 33.87 -18.12 50.95
C GLN A 713 34.19 -16.85 51.75
N GLN A 714 34.54 -15.74 51.09
CA GLN A 714 34.78 -14.47 51.77
C GLN A 714 33.54 -13.92 52.48
N VAL A 715 32.34 -14.23 51.97
CA VAL A 715 31.08 -13.82 52.61
C VAL A 715 30.63 -14.83 53.65
N ALA A 716 30.55 -16.12 53.29
CA ALA A 716 29.98 -17.16 54.15
C ALA A 716 30.93 -17.65 55.25
N LEU A 717 32.25 -17.54 55.02
CA LEU A 717 33.32 -17.97 55.92
C LEU A 717 34.26 -16.80 56.22
N ALA A 718 33.73 -15.58 56.34
CA ALA A 718 34.51 -14.35 56.43
C ALA A 718 35.62 -14.39 57.52
N GLU A 719 35.28 -14.89 58.71
CA GLU A 719 36.21 -15.00 59.83
C GLU A 719 37.30 -16.06 59.58
N ASP A 720 36.94 -17.22 59.02
CA ASP A 720 37.88 -18.28 58.67
C ASP A 720 38.80 -17.85 57.52
N PHE A 721 38.26 -17.16 56.51
CA PHE A 721 39.01 -16.61 55.39
C PHE A 721 40.02 -15.55 55.85
N ALA A 722 39.61 -14.63 56.72
CA ALA A 722 40.49 -13.60 57.28
C ALA A 722 41.60 -14.21 58.14
N ASN A 723 41.31 -15.24 58.95
CA ASN A 723 42.31 -15.92 59.75
C ASN A 723 43.31 -16.70 58.89
N LEU A 724 42.83 -17.51 57.94
CA LEU A 724 43.69 -18.30 57.05
C LEU A 724 44.52 -17.43 56.10
N SER A 725 43.96 -16.31 55.61
CA SER A 725 44.71 -15.34 54.80
C SER A 725 45.84 -14.65 55.57
N ASN A 726 45.71 -14.54 56.91
CA ASN A 726 46.75 -14.02 57.80
C ASN A 726 47.64 -15.13 58.39
N GLN A 727 47.63 -16.34 57.81
CA GLN A 727 48.38 -17.51 58.27
C GLN A 727 48.07 -17.93 59.73
N LYS A 728 46.86 -17.63 60.22
CA LYS A 728 46.37 -18.05 61.54
C LYS A 728 45.48 -19.29 61.39
N GLN A 729 45.38 -20.09 62.46
CA GLN A 729 44.42 -21.19 62.50
C GLN A 729 42.97 -20.67 62.63
N VAL A 730 42.02 -21.43 62.09
CA VAL A 730 40.58 -21.15 62.26
C VAL A 730 40.18 -21.19 63.73
N THR A 731 39.14 -20.45 64.10
CA THR A 731 38.72 -20.34 65.50
C THR A 731 38.17 -21.65 66.04
N SER A 732 38.15 -21.77 67.38
CA SER A 732 37.61 -22.97 68.06
C SER A 732 36.13 -23.22 67.77
N ALA A 733 35.38 -22.19 67.36
CA ALA A 733 33.98 -22.23 66.97
C ALA A 733 33.76 -22.54 65.48
N SER A 734 34.81 -22.54 64.65
CA SER A 734 34.70 -22.83 63.22
C SER A 734 34.26 -24.27 62.97
N LYS A 735 33.31 -24.44 62.05
CA LYS A 735 32.88 -25.76 61.55
C LYS A 735 34.00 -26.48 60.78
N LEU A 736 35.03 -25.75 60.35
CA LEU A 736 36.15 -26.30 59.58
C LEU A 736 37.32 -26.76 60.46
N LYS A 737 37.31 -26.48 61.77
CA LYS A 737 38.43 -26.75 62.69
C LYS A 737 39.02 -28.15 62.60
N TYR A 738 38.18 -29.18 62.47
CA TYR A 738 38.59 -30.58 62.45
C TYR A 738 39.01 -31.11 61.07
N LEU A 739 38.97 -30.25 60.04
CA LEU A 739 39.25 -30.63 58.65
C LEU A 739 40.58 -30.06 58.13
N SER A 740 41.47 -29.63 59.03
CA SER A 740 42.77 -29.02 58.68
C SER A 740 42.69 -28.02 57.52
N PRO A 741 41.89 -26.94 57.65
CA PRO A 741 41.65 -26.01 56.56
C PRO A 741 42.90 -25.17 56.28
N PHE A 742 43.18 -24.94 55.01
CA PHE A 742 44.26 -24.07 54.53
C PHE A 742 43.77 -23.22 53.36
N LEU A 743 44.36 -22.04 53.17
CA LEU A 743 44.09 -21.21 52.01
C LEU A 743 45.05 -21.62 50.88
N ASP A 744 44.51 -22.10 49.77
CA ASP A 744 45.31 -22.36 48.57
C ASP A 744 45.67 -21.02 47.90
N THR A 745 46.94 -20.65 47.97
CA THR A 745 47.45 -19.37 47.46
C THR A 745 47.36 -19.26 45.94
N SER A 746 47.27 -20.37 45.21
CA SER A 746 47.18 -20.37 43.74
C SER A 746 45.77 -20.02 43.24
N SER A 747 44.75 -20.48 43.96
CA SER A 747 43.33 -20.27 43.58
C SER A 747 42.58 -19.31 44.50
N ASN A 748 43.20 -18.88 45.60
CA ASN A 748 42.60 -18.03 46.65
C ASN A 748 41.32 -18.61 47.26
N VAL A 749 41.28 -19.93 47.41
CA VAL A 749 40.13 -20.70 47.91
C VAL A 749 40.56 -21.46 49.17
N ILE A 750 39.71 -21.46 50.20
CA ILE A 750 39.87 -22.30 51.38
C ILE A 750 39.63 -23.75 50.96
N ARG A 751 40.62 -24.61 51.21
CA ARG A 751 40.57 -26.05 51.04
C ARG A 751 40.77 -26.73 52.40
N VAL A 752 40.41 -28.00 52.49
CA VAL A 752 40.55 -28.80 53.71
C VAL A 752 41.52 -29.96 53.45
N GLY A 753 42.44 -30.19 54.38
CA GLY A 753 43.41 -31.28 54.31
C GLY A 753 42.83 -32.58 54.90
N GLY A 754 43.02 -33.70 54.19
CA GLY A 754 42.58 -35.02 54.61
C GLY A 754 43.30 -36.13 53.84
N ARG A 755 43.03 -37.39 54.21
CA ARG A 755 43.77 -38.66 53.87
C ARG A 755 44.30 -38.83 52.43
N LEU A 756 43.81 -38.09 51.45
CA LEU A 756 44.28 -38.08 50.06
C LEU A 756 45.67 -37.45 49.88
N HIS A 757 46.09 -36.52 50.73
CA HIS A 757 47.46 -35.95 50.64
C HIS A 757 48.54 -36.97 51.07
N ASN A 758 48.16 -38.08 51.72
CA ASN A 758 49.05 -39.16 52.14
C ASN A 758 48.76 -40.49 51.40
N SER A 759 48.01 -40.47 50.30
CA SER A 759 47.82 -41.66 49.45
C SER A 759 48.66 -41.55 48.18
N ASP A 760 49.25 -42.65 47.74
CA ASP A 760 49.99 -42.75 46.47
C ASP A 760 49.06 -42.78 45.23
N LEU A 761 47.96 -42.03 45.26
CA LEU A 761 47.01 -41.86 44.14
C LEU A 761 47.27 -40.57 43.38
#